data_AF-A0A2D0RS08-F1
#
_entry.id   AF-A0A2D0RS08-F1
#
_cell.length_a   1.000
_cell.length_b   1.000
_cell.length_c   1.000
_cell.angle_alpha   90.00
_cell.angle_beta   90.00
_cell.angle_gamma   90.00
#
_symmetry.space_group_name_H-M   'P 1'
#
loop_
_entity.id
_entity.type
_entity.pdbx_description
1 polymer ?
#
loop_
_entity_poly.entity_id
_entity_poly.type
_entity_poly.pdbx_seq_one_letter_code
_entity_poly.pdbx_strand_id
1 'polypeptide(L)'
;MGLLGDMVFLFGVFHSSVWIISVSGSPALTINLSSDSTIHISRSMASQLKCNVCIGPSCHSSLMLSKSMEVVFTCPQPEDVFIVKIVRHIVCTTMCNGTINPEDYSSLQNFNRTFTWNVKVQGHKAFCLDFTSAGLRQIQTTEQCPDKLIYTVSTGTATVGKFCRQGTIKSMQVLREGSVSLEVPAKQQLNAKSFGVSIGPEITSPAIIKVTLPEKPSSQEFFSPNYPESFPNDDLITWAFQVPYKYYSTVHILNYAMPRCDTKDTRMEYQLNGKTLVKKLSDAQLSEHQGSFNLSLQNCHVDTQSSSTNLTLHFKISAVQRGSEVRCTVDLKRENRLQIHIEKKKPKSDCILKLNSLAKETATIPSQMVSYVSFIDCQEKDLLISIKKTIACKQLRDCPVPESLEVPALDKCIMGVVQEVRWHLYGPKNGTVELVSSGGRLQQFLPGHTCNNTVLLNVSNEPQGVSVGQFCPQGAIHKMQINVPNITVSASPARGKNLRQITNSLLHVSFAKSIRASEHYVFTVLPKKDIPVLLATPAWPLGMNEYATVSWFVSFPAKLEAHVSFTNVSQLTCKNRPAYIKLHRQHSQDKMYIWQEQNPKDVVVSESFYLNMSNCKPVKGAFSVVSQVTLHTSKSVRLSIILSIVGVALLLTAIISAVVCIMRKKKKKRSAPEVSVYNPNSHPFLPGLHRIPQETEDEDVHIYHCIDDHLVYGHLLKDLEMNEDGKPAVCVYQDFTGPIERQPLPEDGGGAEREVEVYRPFTLPQSAPDVPDTLVRPGENPACKDTQKADEEISGGDSVQETEPG
;
A
#
# COMPACT_ATOMS: atom_id res chain seq x y z
N MET A 1 17.90 -73.68 -57.53
CA MET A 1 18.70 -74.34 -56.48
C MET A 1 17.99 -74.06 -55.15
N GLY A 2 17.62 -75.02 -54.29
CA GLY A 2 17.45 -76.47 -54.44
C GLY A 2 16.09 -76.88 -53.82
N LEU A 3 15.45 -77.97 -54.26
CA LEU A 3 15.48 -79.29 -53.60
C LEU A 3 14.94 -79.25 -52.16
N LEU A 4 13.70 -79.61 -51.78
CA LEU A 4 12.71 -80.66 -52.17
C LEU A 4 12.74 -81.90 -51.25
N GLY A 5 11.55 -82.38 -50.87
CA GLY A 5 11.26 -83.54 -50.00
C GLY A 5 11.07 -83.19 -48.52
N ASP A 6 10.12 -83.74 -47.77
CA ASP A 6 8.97 -84.65 -48.07
C ASP A 6 8.04 -84.65 -46.80
N MET A 7 6.91 -85.36 -46.63
CA MET A 7 6.27 -86.48 -47.34
C MET A 7 4.74 -86.55 -47.08
N VAL A 8 4.04 -87.40 -47.86
CA VAL A 8 2.69 -88.00 -47.63
C VAL A 8 1.47 -87.06 -47.49
N PHE A 9 0.60 -87.10 -48.50
CA PHE A 9 -0.85 -86.98 -48.35
C PHE A 9 -1.48 -88.38 -48.18
N LEU A 10 -2.47 -88.52 -47.29
CA LEU A 10 -3.43 -89.63 -47.32
C LEU A 10 -4.84 -89.12 -46.98
N PHE A 11 -5.84 -89.56 -47.74
CA PHE A 11 -7.24 -89.17 -47.54
C PHE A 11 -7.91 -89.98 -46.42
N GLY A 12 -8.73 -89.33 -45.61
CA GLY A 12 -9.60 -89.97 -44.62
C GLY A 12 -10.85 -89.11 -44.37
N VAL A 13 -12.02 -89.60 -44.80
CA VAL A 13 -13.30 -88.89 -44.68
C VAL A 13 -13.96 -89.20 -43.34
N PHE A 14 -14.28 -88.18 -42.53
CA PHE A 14 -15.31 -88.26 -41.49
C PHE A 14 -16.00 -86.91 -41.28
N HIS A 15 -17.25 -86.95 -40.79
CA HIS A 15 -18.04 -85.75 -40.51
C HIS A 15 -17.42 -84.88 -39.41
N SER A 16 -17.16 -83.61 -39.71
CA SER A 16 -17.19 -82.56 -38.69
C SER A 16 -18.64 -82.12 -38.51
N SER A 17 -19.27 -82.57 -37.43
CA SER A 17 -20.60 -82.09 -37.04
C SER A 17 -20.50 -80.65 -36.56
N VAL A 18 -21.17 -79.73 -37.28
CA VAL A 18 -21.27 -78.33 -36.85
C VAL A 18 -22.20 -78.26 -35.64
N TRP A 19 -21.62 -78.35 -34.44
CA TRP A 19 -22.31 -78.10 -33.19
C TRP A 19 -22.65 -76.62 -33.07
N ILE A 20 -23.78 -76.22 -33.69
CA ILE A 20 -24.44 -74.96 -33.37
C ILE A 20 -25.05 -75.12 -31.97
N ILE A 21 -24.23 -74.92 -30.93
CA ILE A 21 -24.72 -74.87 -29.55
C ILE A 21 -25.42 -73.52 -29.35
N SER A 22 -26.65 -73.42 -29.82
CA SER A 22 -27.52 -72.27 -29.59
C SER A 22 -27.99 -72.26 -28.13
N VAL A 23 -27.09 -71.90 -27.22
CA VAL A 23 -27.45 -71.59 -25.82
C VAL A 23 -28.20 -70.26 -25.79
N SER A 24 -29.48 -70.29 -26.18
CA SER A 24 -30.42 -69.17 -26.00
C SER A 24 -30.87 -69.07 -24.55
N GLY A 25 -29.90 -69.03 -23.63
CA GLY A 25 -30.10 -68.77 -22.21
C GLY A 25 -30.33 -67.28 -22.01
N SER A 26 -31.59 -66.86 -22.03
CA SER A 26 -32.00 -65.53 -21.56
C SER A 26 -31.41 -65.29 -20.17
N PRO A 27 -30.62 -64.21 -19.94
CA PRO A 27 -29.97 -64.00 -18.65
C PRO A 27 -31.04 -63.79 -17.57
N ALA A 28 -31.03 -64.71 -16.60
CA ALA A 28 -31.85 -64.67 -15.39
C ALA A 28 -31.05 -64.05 -14.24
N LEU A 29 -31.74 -63.32 -13.36
CA LEU A 29 -31.11 -62.53 -12.32
C LEU A 29 -31.95 -62.56 -11.04
N THR A 30 -31.42 -63.15 -9.98
CA THR A 30 -32.02 -63.08 -8.64
C THR A 30 -31.70 -61.72 -8.01
N ILE A 31 -32.74 -60.99 -7.61
CA ILE A 31 -32.61 -59.69 -6.96
C ILE A 31 -33.16 -59.82 -5.54
N ASN A 32 -32.30 -59.63 -4.55
CA ASN A 32 -32.65 -59.67 -3.13
C ASN A 32 -32.84 -58.23 -2.63
N LEU A 33 -34.07 -57.84 -2.27
CA LEU A 33 -34.43 -56.48 -1.82
C LEU A 33 -34.25 -56.29 -0.30
N SER A 34 -33.86 -55.09 0.12
CA SER A 34 -34.14 -54.64 1.50
C SER A 34 -35.64 -54.46 1.70
N SER A 35 -36.12 -54.53 2.94
CA SER A 35 -37.55 -54.42 3.28
C SER A 35 -38.16 -53.01 3.09
N ASP A 36 -37.37 -52.05 2.63
CA ASP A 36 -37.73 -50.63 2.52
C ASP A 36 -37.25 -49.94 1.22
N SER A 37 -36.71 -50.71 0.26
CA SER A 37 -36.31 -50.22 -1.06
C SER A 37 -37.26 -50.73 -2.15
N THR A 38 -37.51 -49.90 -3.18
CA THR A 38 -38.13 -50.34 -4.44
C THR A 38 -37.12 -50.25 -5.58
N ILE A 39 -37.08 -51.24 -6.47
CA ILE A 39 -36.16 -51.25 -7.61
C ILE A 39 -36.95 -51.15 -8.91
N HIS A 40 -36.67 -50.12 -9.68
CA HIS A 40 -37.31 -49.80 -10.95
C HIS A 40 -36.31 -50.10 -12.07
N ILE A 41 -36.59 -51.12 -12.88
CA ILE A 41 -35.78 -51.51 -14.04
C ILE A 41 -36.50 -51.00 -15.28
N SER A 42 -35.89 -50.08 -16.03
CA SER A 42 -36.52 -49.41 -17.17
C SER A 42 -35.61 -49.39 -18.39
N ARG A 43 -36.14 -49.71 -19.57
CA ARG A 43 -35.38 -49.60 -20.82
C ARG A 43 -34.90 -48.16 -21.04
N SER A 44 -33.63 -47.99 -21.36
CA SER A 44 -33.01 -46.71 -21.69
C SER A 44 -33.64 -46.11 -22.95
N MET A 45 -33.98 -44.82 -22.91
CA MET A 45 -34.49 -44.08 -24.08
C MET A 45 -33.44 -43.95 -25.20
N ALA A 46 -32.16 -44.16 -24.89
CA ALA A 46 -31.08 -44.18 -25.88
C ALA A 46 -30.92 -45.53 -26.61
N SER A 47 -31.55 -46.61 -26.11
CA SER A 47 -31.39 -47.95 -26.68
C SER A 47 -32.47 -48.25 -27.73
N GLN A 48 -32.05 -48.55 -28.95
CA GLN A 48 -32.94 -48.94 -30.05
C GLN A 48 -33.40 -50.41 -29.96
N LEU A 49 -32.81 -51.20 -29.06
CA LEU A 49 -33.08 -52.63 -28.91
C LEU A 49 -34.41 -52.88 -28.18
N LYS A 50 -35.33 -53.61 -28.82
CA LYS A 50 -36.64 -53.99 -28.27
C LYS A 50 -36.53 -55.17 -27.28
N CYS A 51 -35.72 -55.02 -26.24
CA CYS A 51 -35.68 -55.97 -25.12
C CYS A 51 -36.79 -55.69 -24.10
N ASN A 52 -37.26 -56.75 -23.46
CA ASN A 52 -38.19 -56.75 -22.33
C ASN A 52 -37.54 -57.44 -21.12
N VAL A 53 -38.05 -57.11 -19.93
CA VAL A 53 -37.75 -57.78 -18.66
C VAL A 53 -39.01 -58.48 -18.16
N CYS A 54 -38.86 -59.69 -17.62
CA CYS A 54 -39.97 -60.59 -17.31
C CYS A 54 -39.95 -61.08 -15.86
N ILE A 55 -41.14 -61.24 -15.26
CA ILE A 55 -41.36 -62.06 -14.06
C ILE A 55 -42.26 -63.24 -14.48
N GLY A 56 -41.72 -64.45 -14.45
CA GLY A 56 -42.41 -65.64 -14.98
C GLY A 56 -42.91 -65.39 -16.41
N PRO A 57 -44.21 -65.56 -16.70
CA PRO A 57 -44.76 -65.34 -18.04
C PRO A 57 -45.02 -63.85 -18.39
N SER A 58 -44.88 -62.92 -17.45
CA SER A 58 -45.25 -61.50 -17.66
C SER A 58 -44.04 -60.66 -18.04
N CYS A 59 -43.98 -60.19 -19.29
CA CYS A 59 -42.84 -59.45 -19.86
C CYS A 59 -43.21 -58.01 -20.25
N HIS A 60 -42.40 -57.04 -19.84
CA HIS A 60 -42.65 -55.59 -20.03
C HIS A 60 -41.36 -54.83 -20.39
N SER A 61 -41.48 -53.61 -20.92
CA SER A 61 -40.32 -52.73 -21.18
C SER A 61 -39.81 -51.98 -19.94
N SER A 62 -40.55 -52.04 -18.84
CA SER A 62 -40.17 -51.55 -17.51
C SER A 62 -40.83 -52.41 -16.43
N LEU A 63 -40.21 -52.48 -15.26
CA LEU A 63 -40.63 -53.32 -14.15
C LEU A 63 -40.33 -52.62 -12.81
N MET A 64 -41.24 -52.74 -11.85
CA MET A 64 -41.05 -52.28 -10.48
C MET A 64 -41.08 -53.48 -9.52
N LEU A 65 -40.03 -53.60 -8.72
CA LEU A 65 -39.86 -54.64 -7.69
C LEU A 65 -40.02 -54.01 -6.31
N SER A 66 -40.81 -54.66 -5.46
CA SER A 66 -41.03 -54.33 -4.04
C SER A 66 -40.78 -55.52 -3.10
N LYS A 67 -40.33 -56.65 -3.64
CA LYS A 67 -39.93 -57.88 -2.94
C LYS A 67 -38.79 -58.55 -3.69
N SER A 68 -38.03 -59.41 -3.00
CA SER A 68 -36.99 -60.23 -3.62
C SER A 68 -37.59 -61.21 -4.62
N MET A 69 -37.14 -61.18 -5.88
CA MET A 69 -37.66 -62.00 -6.98
C MET A 69 -36.57 -62.27 -8.02
N GLU A 70 -36.77 -63.31 -8.83
CA GLU A 70 -36.00 -63.54 -10.05
C GLU A 70 -36.62 -62.77 -11.23
N VAL A 71 -35.78 -62.14 -12.05
CA VAL A 71 -36.17 -61.48 -13.31
C VAL A 71 -35.39 -62.07 -14.48
N VAL A 72 -36.02 -62.19 -15.65
CA VAL A 72 -35.40 -62.75 -16.86
C VAL A 72 -35.46 -61.71 -17.98
N PHE A 73 -34.35 -61.50 -18.70
CA PHE A 73 -34.28 -60.53 -19.80
C PHE A 73 -34.31 -61.21 -21.17
N THR A 74 -35.04 -60.64 -22.14
CA THR A 74 -35.21 -61.22 -23.49
C THR A 74 -34.04 -60.90 -24.44
N CYS A 75 -32.87 -60.52 -23.94
CA CYS A 75 -31.70 -60.11 -24.71
C CYS A 75 -30.40 -60.52 -24.02
N PRO A 76 -29.30 -60.80 -24.77
CA PRO A 76 -28.07 -61.34 -24.21
C PRO A 76 -27.24 -60.33 -23.40
N GLN A 77 -27.41 -59.03 -23.65
CA GLN A 77 -26.72 -57.94 -22.95
C GLN A 77 -27.75 -56.94 -22.40
N PRO A 78 -28.43 -57.26 -21.28
CA PRO A 78 -29.42 -56.37 -20.69
C PRO A 78 -28.80 -55.10 -20.09
N GLU A 79 -27.51 -55.10 -19.73
CA GLU A 79 -26.86 -53.92 -19.13
C GLU A 79 -26.74 -52.72 -20.08
N ASP A 80 -26.67 -52.97 -21.39
CA ASP A 80 -26.60 -51.94 -22.44
C ASP A 80 -28.00 -51.41 -22.84
N VAL A 81 -29.06 -52.01 -22.28
CA VAL A 81 -30.46 -51.73 -22.64
C VAL A 81 -31.28 -51.19 -21.46
N PHE A 82 -31.00 -51.61 -20.22
CA PHE A 82 -31.77 -51.21 -19.04
C PHE A 82 -30.97 -50.31 -18.08
N ILE A 83 -31.68 -49.35 -17.48
CA ILE A 83 -31.21 -48.52 -16.37
C ILE A 83 -31.99 -48.92 -15.12
N VAL A 84 -31.29 -48.98 -13.99
CA VAL A 84 -31.80 -49.43 -12.70
C VAL A 84 -31.90 -48.23 -11.75
N LYS A 85 -33.07 -47.99 -11.16
CA LYS A 85 -33.26 -46.97 -10.10
C LYS A 85 -33.69 -47.64 -8.81
N ILE A 86 -32.91 -47.46 -7.75
CA ILE A 86 -33.19 -47.96 -6.40
C ILE A 86 -33.75 -46.78 -5.60
N VAL A 87 -35.02 -46.85 -5.19
CA VAL A 87 -35.73 -45.75 -4.54
C VAL A 87 -36.13 -46.14 -3.12
N ARG A 88 -35.66 -45.35 -2.14
CA ARG A 88 -35.95 -45.50 -0.70
C ARG A 88 -36.68 -44.24 -0.22
N HIS A 89 -37.78 -44.41 0.53
CA HIS A 89 -38.59 -43.30 1.05
C HIS A 89 -38.36 -43.13 2.55
N ILE A 90 -38.06 -41.91 2.99
CA ILE A 90 -37.71 -41.56 4.36
C ILE A 90 -38.69 -40.49 4.85
N VAL A 91 -39.56 -40.86 5.79
CA VAL A 91 -40.58 -39.96 6.35
C VAL A 91 -40.23 -39.62 7.80
N CYS A 92 -39.75 -38.40 8.00
CA CYS A 92 -39.38 -37.85 9.30
C CYS A 92 -40.60 -37.24 10.01
N THR A 93 -41.10 -37.89 11.06
CA THR A 93 -42.26 -37.41 11.85
C THR A 93 -41.82 -36.55 13.03
N THR A 94 -41.38 -37.17 14.13
CA THR A 94 -40.88 -36.50 15.35
C THR A 94 -39.39 -36.69 15.57
N MET A 95 -38.83 -37.80 15.09
CA MET A 95 -37.40 -38.12 15.13
C MET A 95 -36.90 -38.46 13.73
N CYS A 96 -35.79 -37.83 13.34
CA CYS A 96 -34.95 -38.26 12.23
C CYS A 96 -33.51 -37.96 12.62
N ASN A 97 -32.70 -39.02 12.73
CA ASN A 97 -31.26 -38.97 12.97
C ASN A 97 -30.67 -40.27 12.41
N GLY A 98 -30.66 -40.39 11.08
CA GLY A 98 -30.26 -41.59 10.36
C GLY A 98 -28.96 -41.37 9.60
N THR A 99 -28.03 -42.34 9.69
CA THR A 99 -26.90 -42.41 8.76
C THR A 99 -27.33 -43.22 7.54
N ILE A 100 -27.37 -42.58 6.37
CA ILE A 100 -27.68 -43.26 5.11
C ILE A 100 -26.39 -43.91 4.60
N ASN A 101 -26.40 -45.24 4.61
CA ASN A 101 -25.43 -46.07 3.91
C ASN A 101 -26.02 -46.44 2.54
N PRO A 102 -25.35 -46.13 1.42
CA PRO A 102 -25.73 -46.67 0.12
C PRO A 102 -25.42 -48.17 0.05
N GLU A 103 -26.45 -49.00 0.08
CA GLU A 103 -26.36 -50.46 -0.01
C GLU A 103 -26.33 -50.88 -1.50
N ASP A 104 -25.29 -51.62 -1.92
CA ASP A 104 -25.16 -52.10 -3.30
C ASP A 104 -25.76 -53.50 -3.48
N TYR A 105 -26.32 -53.73 -4.66
CA TYR A 105 -26.94 -55.00 -5.03
C TYR A 105 -25.99 -55.73 -5.99
N SER A 106 -25.35 -56.80 -5.52
CA SER A 106 -24.30 -57.52 -6.27
C SER A 106 -24.74 -57.95 -7.68
N SER A 107 -25.99 -58.43 -7.82
CA SER A 107 -26.57 -58.80 -9.11
C SER A 107 -26.81 -57.62 -10.07
N LEU A 108 -26.87 -56.38 -9.58
CA LEU A 108 -27.15 -55.18 -10.38
C LEU A 108 -25.89 -54.37 -10.72
N GLN A 109 -24.69 -54.78 -10.29
CA GLN A 109 -23.44 -54.03 -10.48
C GLN A 109 -23.05 -53.79 -11.95
N ASN A 110 -23.45 -54.68 -12.86
CA ASN A 110 -23.21 -54.52 -14.29
C ASN A 110 -24.04 -53.39 -14.93
N PHE A 111 -25.13 -52.95 -14.30
CA PHE A 111 -26.04 -51.95 -14.83
C PHE A 111 -25.67 -50.52 -14.38
N ASN A 112 -26.05 -49.53 -15.20
CA ASN A 112 -26.14 -48.15 -14.75
C ASN A 112 -27.21 -48.05 -13.65
N ARG A 113 -26.78 -47.64 -12.45
CA ARG A 113 -27.62 -47.56 -11.24
C ARG A 113 -27.80 -46.10 -10.82
N THR A 114 -29.00 -45.75 -10.37
CA THR A 114 -29.26 -44.52 -9.62
C THR A 114 -29.89 -44.90 -8.29
N PHE A 115 -29.22 -44.58 -7.19
CA PHE A 115 -29.80 -44.68 -5.85
C PHE A 115 -30.49 -43.35 -5.54
N THR A 116 -31.72 -43.37 -5.03
CA THR A 116 -32.51 -42.18 -4.73
C THR A 116 -33.16 -42.30 -3.35
N TRP A 117 -32.88 -41.33 -2.49
CA TRP A 117 -33.48 -41.18 -1.17
C TRP A 117 -34.45 -40.00 -1.20
N ASN A 118 -35.74 -40.30 -1.20
CA ASN A 118 -36.82 -39.32 -1.12
C ASN A 118 -37.07 -38.99 0.36
N VAL A 119 -36.78 -37.77 0.78
CA VAL A 119 -36.89 -37.35 2.19
C VAL A 119 -38.05 -36.38 2.35
N LYS A 120 -38.95 -36.65 3.31
CA LYS A 120 -40.09 -35.81 3.65
C LYS A 120 -40.20 -35.61 5.15
N VAL A 121 -40.31 -34.36 5.59
CA VAL A 121 -40.46 -33.96 7.00
C VAL A 121 -41.90 -33.52 7.25
N GLN A 122 -42.44 -33.90 8.41
CA GLN A 122 -43.78 -33.49 8.83
C GLN A 122 -43.79 -32.02 9.30
N GLY A 123 -44.76 -31.24 8.81
CA GLY A 123 -44.93 -29.83 9.17
C GLY A 123 -44.15 -28.86 8.26
N HIS A 124 -43.56 -27.83 8.86
CA HIS A 124 -42.89 -26.73 8.15
C HIS A 124 -41.35 -26.75 8.25
N LYS A 125 -40.79 -27.73 8.98
CA LYS A 125 -39.34 -27.83 9.23
C LYS A 125 -38.55 -28.24 7.98
N ALA A 126 -37.25 -27.92 7.97
CA ALA A 126 -36.31 -28.48 7.01
C ALA A 126 -35.80 -29.87 7.45
N PHE A 127 -35.21 -30.62 6.52
CA PHE A 127 -34.22 -31.65 6.84
C PHE A 127 -32.81 -31.14 6.59
N CYS A 128 -31.86 -31.59 7.42
CA CYS A 128 -30.44 -31.32 7.34
C CYS A 128 -29.73 -32.56 6.76
N LEU A 129 -29.16 -32.42 5.58
CA LEU A 129 -28.29 -33.41 4.92
C LEU A 129 -26.83 -33.14 5.35
N ASP A 130 -26.23 -34.08 6.07
CA ASP A 130 -24.85 -33.96 6.57
C ASP A 130 -23.87 -34.77 5.70
N PHE A 131 -23.09 -34.05 4.89
CA PHE A 131 -22.04 -34.57 4.04
C PHE A 131 -20.64 -34.31 4.61
N THR A 132 -20.49 -33.98 5.91
CA THR A 132 -19.21 -33.55 6.51
C THR A 132 -18.10 -34.57 6.29
N SER A 133 -18.44 -35.87 6.36
CA SER A 133 -17.54 -37.01 6.11
C SER A 133 -16.98 -37.06 4.67
N ALA A 134 -17.76 -36.59 3.69
CA ALA A 134 -17.52 -36.74 2.25
C ALA A 134 -17.00 -35.45 1.60
N GLY A 135 -17.59 -34.31 1.97
CA GLY A 135 -17.45 -33.00 1.36
C GLY A 135 -17.98 -32.97 -0.08
N LEU A 136 -18.88 -32.04 -0.42
CA LEU A 136 -19.39 -31.89 -1.79
C LEU A 136 -18.82 -30.66 -2.50
N ARG A 137 -18.52 -30.81 -3.80
CA ARG A 137 -18.16 -29.73 -4.73
C ARG A 137 -19.21 -29.71 -5.84
N GLN A 138 -19.85 -28.56 -6.05
CA GLN A 138 -20.81 -28.38 -7.13
C GLN A 138 -20.10 -28.43 -8.49
N ILE A 139 -20.77 -29.00 -9.50
CA ILE A 139 -20.22 -29.18 -10.85
C ILE A 139 -21.18 -28.67 -11.92
N GLN A 140 -20.65 -28.43 -13.13
CA GLN A 140 -21.49 -28.20 -14.30
C GLN A 140 -22.10 -29.52 -14.81
N THR A 141 -23.27 -29.46 -15.45
CA THR A 141 -24.00 -30.64 -15.97
C THR A 141 -23.22 -31.45 -17.01
N THR A 142 -22.20 -30.84 -17.65
CA THR A 142 -21.28 -31.46 -18.61
C THR A 142 -20.01 -32.03 -17.98
N GLU A 143 -19.74 -31.73 -16.72
CA GLU A 143 -18.54 -32.17 -15.99
C GLU A 143 -18.71 -33.61 -15.47
N GLN A 144 -17.61 -34.35 -15.35
CA GLN A 144 -17.59 -35.73 -14.85
C GLN A 144 -16.71 -35.84 -13.60
N CYS A 145 -17.18 -36.55 -12.58
CA CYS A 145 -16.44 -36.72 -11.33
C CYS A 145 -15.24 -37.66 -11.51
N PRO A 146 -14.10 -37.43 -10.80
CA PRO A 146 -12.93 -38.32 -10.88
C PRO A 146 -13.20 -39.77 -10.48
N ASP A 147 -14.14 -40.02 -9.57
CA ASP A 147 -14.61 -41.35 -9.18
C ASP A 147 -15.87 -41.80 -9.96
N LYS A 148 -16.35 -40.97 -10.90
CA LYS A 148 -17.59 -41.11 -11.69
C LYS A 148 -18.89 -41.20 -10.89
N LEU A 149 -18.86 -40.92 -9.59
CA LEU A 149 -20.05 -40.91 -8.73
C LEU A 149 -20.61 -39.49 -8.66
N ILE A 150 -21.77 -39.26 -9.29
CA ILE A 150 -22.43 -37.95 -9.32
C ILE A 150 -23.58 -37.93 -8.32
N TYR A 151 -23.50 -37.04 -7.33
CA TYR A 151 -24.60 -36.76 -6.42
C TYR A 151 -25.49 -35.66 -7.02
N THR A 152 -26.80 -35.82 -6.96
CA THR A 152 -27.76 -34.74 -7.28
C THR A 152 -28.61 -34.47 -6.04
N VAL A 153 -28.88 -33.20 -5.74
CA VAL A 153 -29.79 -32.82 -4.66
C VAL A 153 -30.88 -31.92 -5.24
N SER A 154 -32.14 -32.22 -4.91
CA SER A 154 -33.31 -31.50 -5.40
C SER A 154 -34.31 -31.23 -4.27
N THR A 155 -34.95 -30.07 -4.31
CA THR A 155 -36.16 -29.78 -3.52
C THR A 155 -37.38 -30.41 -4.23
N GLY A 156 -38.58 -30.26 -3.68
CA GLY A 156 -39.82 -30.57 -4.40
C GLY A 156 -40.08 -29.71 -5.67
N THR A 157 -39.34 -28.61 -5.87
CA THR A 157 -39.54 -27.65 -6.98
C THR A 157 -38.36 -27.53 -7.96
N ALA A 158 -37.13 -27.78 -7.50
CA ALA A 158 -35.91 -27.42 -8.23
C ALA A 158 -34.75 -28.39 -7.94
N THR A 159 -33.83 -28.55 -8.89
CA THR A 159 -32.55 -29.21 -8.65
C THR A 159 -31.56 -28.20 -8.10
N VAL A 160 -31.14 -28.38 -6.85
CA VAL A 160 -30.18 -27.54 -6.14
C VAL A 160 -28.79 -27.62 -6.80
N GLY A 161 -28.43 -28.80 -7.32
CA GLY A 161 -27.27 -28.97 -8.19
C GLY A 161 -26.83 -30.42 -8.37
N LYS A 162 -25.80 -30.60 -9.21
CA LYS A 162 -24.99 -31.82 -9.28
C LYS A 162 -23.66 -31.60 -8.56
N PHE A 163 -23.12 -32.65 -7.94
CA PHE A 163 -21.96 -32.56 -7.06
C PHE A 163 -21.02 -33.78 -7.17
N CYS A 164 -19.72 -33.53 -7.09
CA CYS A 164 -18.70 -34.54 -6.79
C CYS A 164 -18.31 -34.53 -5.31
N ARG A 165 -17.65 -35.59 -4.86
CA ARG A 165 -17.05 -35.69 -3.51
C ARG A 165 -15.77 -34.85 -3.37
N GLN A 166 -15.27 -34.76 -2.14
CA GLN A 166 -14.05 -34.04 -1.73
C GLN A 166 -14.10 -32.50 -1.85
N GLY A 167 -15.28 -31.89 -1.63
CA GLY A 167 -15.45 -30.42 -1.65
C GLY A 167 -15.69 -29.73 -0.31
N THR A 168 -15.95 -28.42 -0.38
CA THR A 168 -16.15 -27.51 0.76
C THR A 168 -17.57 -27.50 1.32
N ILE A 169 -18.57 -27.95 0.56
CA ILE A 169 -19.96 -28.02 1.04
C ILE A 169 -20.03 -29.16 2.07
N LYS A 170 -20.45 -28.84 3.30
CA LYS A 170 -20.48 -29.80 4.42
C LYS A 170 -21.90 -30.26 4.75
N SER A 171 -22.89 -29.39 4.60
CA SER A 171 -24.30 -29.79 4.77
C SER A 171 -25.23 -28.96 3.89
N MET A 172 -26.42 -29.48 3.61
CA MET A 172 -27.51 -28.73 2.99
C MET A 172 -28.76 -28.84 3.86
N GLN A 173 -29.48 -27.75 4.07
CA GLN A 173 -30.83 -27.77 4.62
C GLN A 173 -31.84 -27.63 3.48
N VAL A 174 -32.89 -28.44 3.46
CA VAL A 174 -33.94 -28.45 2.42
C VAL A 174 -35.31 -28.40 3.07
N LEU A 175 -36.17 -27.50 2.59
CA LEU A 175 -37.48 -27.19 3.18
C LEU A 175 -38.52 -28.27 2.87
N ARG A 176 -39.14 -28.84 3.91
CA ARG A 176 -40.23 -29.86 3.87
C ARG A 176 -39.88 -31.18 3.18
N GLU A 177 -39.63 -31.16 1.87
CA GLU A 177 -39.40 -32.38 1.07
C GLU A 177 -38.47 -32.16 -0.12
N GLY A 178 -37.78 -33.23 -0.50
CA GLY A 178 -36.84 -33.26 -1.61
C GLY A 178 -36.24 -34.64 -1.80
N SER A 179 -35.22 -34.74 -2.64
CA SER A 179 -34.48 -35.98 -2.87
C SER A 179 -32.98 -35.76 -2.97
N VAL A 180 -32.25 -36.80 -2.56
CA VAL A 180 -30.83 -36.97 -2.88
C VAL A 180 -30.75 -38.16 -3.82
N SER A 181 -30.03 -38.04 -4.93
CA SER A 181 -29.70 -39.18 -5.77
C SER A 181 -28.19 -39.33 -5.98
N LEU A 182 -27.77 -40.55 -6.28
CA LEU A 182 -26.39 -40.93 -6.58
C LEU A 182 -26.39 -41.77 -7.86
N GLU A 183 -25.87 -41.18 -8.93
CA GLU A 183 -25.66 -41.83 -10.24
C GLU A 183 -24.34 -42.63 -10.20
N VAL A 184 -24.41 -43.92 -10.54
CA VAL A 184 -23.30 -44.88 -10.49
C VAL A 184 -23.24 -45.67 -11.81
N PRO A 185 -22.19 -45.50 -12.62
CA PRO A 185 -22.08 -46.20 -13.89
C PRO A 185 -22.07 -47.73 -13.78
N ALA A 186 -22.40 -48.38 -14.90
CA ALA A 186 -22.18 -49.80 -15.14
C ALA A 186 -20.75 -50.21 -14.76
N LYS A 187 -20.63 -51.33 -14.01
CA LYS A 187 -19.35 -51.96 -13.61
C LYS A 187 -18.50 -51.10 -12.66
N GLN A 188 -18.98 -49.94 -12.20
CA GLN A 188 -18.35 -49.11 -11.16
C GLN A 188 -18.76 -49.59 -9.75
N GLN A 189 -17.80 -49.77 -8.85
CA GLN A 189 -18.09 -50.17 -7.46
C GLN A 189 -18.67 -49.00 -6.63
N LEU A 190 -19.63 -49.31 -5.75
CA LEU A 190 -20.26 -48.33 -4.86
C LEU A 190 -19.36 -47.96 -3.65
N ASN A 191 -18.21 -47.33 -3.91
CA ASN A 191 -17.36 -46.76 -2.86
C ASN A 191 -17.87 -45.37 -2.44
N ALA A 192 -19.15 -45.30 -2.05
CA ALA A 192 -19.79 -44.10 -1.53
C ALA A 192 -19.51 -43.94 -0.03
N LYS A 193 -19.35 -42.70 0.45
CA LYS A 193 -19.34 -42.43 1.90
C LYS A 193 -20.78 -42.26 2.38
N SER A 194 -21.05 -42.69 3.61
CA SER A 194 -22.34 -42.45 4.25
C SER A 194 -22.53 -40.96 4.58
N PHE A 195 -23.79 -40.53 4.59
CA PHE A 195 -24.20 -39.16 4.90
C PHE A 195 -25.35 -39.16 5.90
N GLY A 196 -25.41 -38.15 6.77
CA GLY A 196 -26.44 -38.03 7.78
C GLY A 196 -27.72 -37.37 7.24
N VAL A 197 -28.87 -37.76 7.80
CA VAL A 197 -30.15 -37.06 7.62
C VAL A 197 -30.78 -36.82 8.98
N SER A 198 -31.03 -35.55 9.31
CA SER A 198 -31.67 -35.12 10.55
C SER A 198 -32.72 -34.03 10.33
N ILE A 199 -33.53 -33.74 11.36
CA ILE A 199 -34.50 -32.63 11.32
C ILE A 199 -33.77 -31.31 11.62
N GLY A 200 -33.96 -30.31 10.77
CA GLY A 200 -33.43 -28.96 10.95
C GLY A 200 -34.46 -27.96 11.51
N PRO A 201 -34.07 -26.69 11.70
CA PRO A 201 -35.01 -25.59 11.94
C PRO A 201 -35.94 -25.36 10.73
N GLU A 202 -36.92 -24.49 10.87
CA GLU A 202 -37.64 -23.92 9.73
C GLU A 202 -36.75 -22.90 9.00
N ILE A 203 -36.87 -22.83 7.68
CA ILE A 203 -36.08 -21.97 6.80
C ILE A 203 -37.01 -21.27 5.79
N THR A 204 -36.71 -20.03 5.44
CA THR A 204 -37.53 -19.24 4.49
C THR A 204 -37.20 -19.52 3.03
N SER A 205 -35.95 -19.89 2.73
CA SER A 205 -35.50 -20.32 1.40
C SER A 205 -35.69 -21.83 1.19
N PRO A 206 -36.18 -22.30 0.03
CA PRO A 206 -36.26 -23.72 -0.33
C PRO A 206 -35.05 -24.59 0.03
N ALA A 207 -33.83 -24.04 -0.05
CA ALA A 207 -32.63 -24.68 0.49
C ALA A 207 -31.60 -23.67 1.03
N ILE A 208 -30.77 -24.11 1.98
CA ILE A 208 -29.55 -23.43 2.44
C ILE A 208 -28.36 -24.37 2.29
N ILE A 209 -27.33 -23.95 1.54
CA ILE A 209 -26.09 -24.70 1.31
C ILE A 209 -25.02 -24.19 2.27
N LYS A 210 -24.57 -25.01 3.24
CA LYS A 210 -23.47 -24.63 4.14
C LYS A 210 -22.11 -25.01 3.56
N VAL A 211 -21.23 -24.03 3.48
CA VAL A 211 -19.89 -24.13 2.86
C VAL A 211 -18.83 -23.77 3.88
N THR A 212 -17.94 -24.72 4.21
CA THR A 212 -16.78 -24.46 5.08
C THR A 212 -15.53 -24.34 4.23
N LEU A 213 -14.98 -23.12 4.13
CA LEU A 213 -13.75 -22.86 3.39
C LEU A 213 -12.54 -23.39 4.20
N PRO A 214 -11.55 -24.01 3.55
CA PRO A 214 -10.42 -24.63 4.24
C PRO A 214 -9.41 -23.59 4.72
N GLU A 215 -8.58 -23.94 5.70
CA GLU A 215 -7.49 -23.08 6.21
C GLU A 215 -6.27 -23.01 5.27
N LYS A 216 -6.51 -22.94 3.96
CA LYS A 216 -5.50 -22.74 2.91
C LYS A 216 -6.04 -21.84 1.80
N PRO A 217 -5.19 -21.07 1.09
CA PRO A 217 -5.59 -20.32 -0.08
C PRO A 217 -6.33 -21.23 -1.06
N SER A 218 -7.55 -20.83 -1.44
CA SER A 218 -8.47 -21.71 -2.15
C SER A 218 -9.49 -20.92 -2.95
N SER A 219 -10.07 -21.54 -3.96
CA SER A 219 -11.18 -20.97 -4.71
C SER A 219 -12.09 -22.09 -5.22
N GLN A 220 -13.41 -21.87 -5.20
CA GLN A 220 -14.40 -22.83 -5.65
C GLN A 220 -15.54 -22.10 -6.36
N GLU A 221 -16.07 -22.72 -7.41
CA GLU A 221 -17.19 -22.24 -8.22
C GLU A 221 -18.52 -22.82 -7.73
N PHE A 222 -19.58 -22.04 -7.92
CA PHE A 222 -20.93 -22.27 -7.46
C PHE A 222 -21.93 -21.82 -8.54
N PHE A 223 -23.07 -22.49 -8.58
CA PHE A 223 -24.07 -22.34 -9.64
C PHE A 223 -25.47 -22.20 -9.03
N SER A 224 -26.34 -21.41 -9.67
CA SER A 224 -27.76 -21.34 -9.33
C SER A 224 -28.46 -22.71 -9.47
N PRO A 225 -29.61 -22.93 -8.80
CA PRO A 225 -30.45 -24.09 -9.06
C PRO A 225 -30.80 -24.23 -10.54
N ASN A 226 -30.93 -25.47 -11.01
CA ASN A 226 -31.15 -25.87 -12.41
C ASN A 226 -30.14 -25.30 -13.45
N TYR A 227 -28.98 -24.77 -13.05
CA TYR A 227 -28.01 -24.22 -14.01
C TYR A 227 -27.59 -25.27 -15.07
N PRO A 228 -27.55 -24.95 -16.37
CA PRO A 228 -27.68 -23.61 -16.98
C PRO A 228 -29.09 -23.25 -17.49
N GLU A 229 -30.15 -23.95 -17.08
CA GLU A 229 -31.50 -23.80 -17.65
C GLU A 229 -32.27 -22.59 -17.10
N SER A 230 -32.78 -22.68 -15.86
CA SER A 230 -33.57 -21.61 -15.23
C SER A 230 -33.71 -21.82 -13.72
N PHE A 231 -33.23 -20.87 -12.92
CA PHE A 231 -33.59 -20.79 -11.50
C PHE A 231 -35.08 -20.39 -11.40
N PRO A 232 -35.98 -21.19 -10.77
CA PRO A 232 -37.42 -20.90 -10.71
C PRO A 232 -37.82 -19.49 -10.26
N ASN A 233 -38.98 -19.03 -10.73
CA ASN A 233 -39.56 -17.71 -10.44
C ASN A 233 -39.95 -17.57 -8.96
N ASP A 234 -39.83 -16.36 -8.41
CA ASP A 234 -40.08 -15.99 -7.00
C ASP A 234 -39.27 -16.77 -5.92
N ASP A 235 -38.51 -17.81 -6.30
CA ASP A 235 -37.71 -18.65 -5.39
C ASP A 235 -36.44 -17.95 -4.87
N LEU A 236 -35.90 -18.50 -3.78
CA LEU A 236 -34.73 -18.00 -3.04
C LEU A 236 -33.74 -19.13 -2.77
N ILE A 237 -32.45 -18.91 -3.02
CA ILE A 237 -31.36 -19.84 -2.67
C ILE A 237 -30.33 -19.12 -1.80
N THR A 238 -29.86 -19.78 -0.74
CA THR A 238 -28.87 -19.21 0.20
C THR A 238 -27.64 -20.09 0.32
N TRP A 239 -26.46 -19.49 0.26
CA TRP A 239 -25.18 -20.10 0.60
C TRP A 239 -24.65 -19.48 1.89
N ALA A 240 -24.43 -20.31 2.92
CA ALA A 240 -23.84 -19.89 4.19
C ALA A 240 -22.34 -20.23 4.18
N PHE A 241 -21.49 -19.20 4.08
CA PHE A 241 -20.04 -19.34 3.98
C PHE A 241 -19.37 -19.17 5.35
N GLN A 242 -18.79 -20.25 5.86
CA GLN A 242 -17.92 -20.25 7.04
C GLN A 242 -16.48 -20.00 6.60
N VAL A 243 -15.91 -18.87 7.03
CA VAL A 243 -14.58 -18.39 6.62
C VAL A 243 -13.62 -18.41 7.82
N PRO A 244 -12.46 -19.09 7.76
CA PRO A 244 -11.51 -19.12 8.89
C PRO A 244 -10.88 -17.75 9.15
N TYR A 245 -10.60 -17.42 10.42
CA TYR A 245 -10.30 -16.04 10.88
C TYR A 245 -9.12 -15.32 10.19
N LYS A 246 -8.14 -16.05 9.64
CA LYS A 246 -6.99 -15.51 8.89
C LYS A 246 -7.25 -15.28 7.40
N TYR A 247 -8.42 -15.67 6.92
CA TYR A 247 -8.78 -15.67 5.50
C TYR A 247 -9.78 -14.57 5.19
N TYR A 248 -9.53 -13.92 4.05
CA TYR A 248 -10.39 -12.91 3.47
C TYR A 248 -11.07 -13.52 2.24
N SER A 249 -12.39 -13.38 2.18
CA SER A 249 -13.24 -13.91 1.11
C SER A 249 -13.62 -12.81 0.11
N THR A 250 -13.50 -13.12 -1.17
CA THR A 250 -13.97 -12.29 -2.28
C THR A 250 -14.93 -13.09 -3.18
N VAL A 251 -16.00 -12.42 -3.63
CA VAL A 251 -17.04 -12.97 -4.49
C VAL A 251 -16.85 -12.44 -5.90
N HIS A 252 -16.64 -13.33 -6.86
CA HIS A 252 -16.49 -13.01 -8.28
C HIS A 252 -17.62 -13.67 -9.08
N ILE A 253 -18.48 -12.87 -9.72
CA ILE A 253 -19.41 -13.41 -10.73
C ILE A 253 -18.59 -13.73 -12.00
N LEU A 254 -18.80 -14.91 -12.57
CA LEU A 254 -18.11 -15.39 -13.76
C LEU A 254 -19.01 -15.30 -15.00
N ASN A 255 -20.28 -15.68 -14.86
CA ASN A 255 -21.30 -15.54 -15.88
C ASN A 255 -22.68 -15.38 -15.21
N TYR A 256 -23.58 -14.63 -15.83
CA TYR A 256 -24.97 -14.51 -15.39
C TYR A 256 -25.89 -14.09 -16.55
N ALA A 257 -27.15 -14.49 -16.47
CA ALA A 257 -28.24 -13.96 -17.29
C ALA A 257 -29.40 -13.52 -16.38
N MET A 258 -30.16 -12.50 -16.79
CA MET A 258 -31.27 -11.96 -16.01
C MET A 258 -32.56 -11.93 -16.86
N PRO A 259 -33.72 -12.25 -16.27
CA PRO A 259 -35.01 -12.15 -16.93
C PRO A 259 -35.53 -10.70 -16.94
N ARG A 260 -36.65 -10.50 -17.65
CA ARG A 260 -37.45 -9.28 -17.52
C ARG A 260 -38.44 -9.48 -16.38
N CYS A 261 -38.28 -8.69 -15.32
CA CYS A 261 -39.08 -8.77 -14.12
C CYS A 261 -40.31 -7.85 -14.22
N ASP A 262 -41.50 -8.39 -13.97
CA ASP A 262 -42.73 -7.60 -13.83
C ASP A 262 -42.84 -6.98 -12.44
N THR A 263 -42.48 -7.76 -11.41
CA THR A 263 -42.47 -7.31 -10.02
C THR A 263 -41.24 -7.86 -9.29
N LYS A 264 -40.66 -6.98 -8.44
CA LYS A 264 -39.40 -7.17 -7.67
C LYS A 264 -38.16 -7.28 -8.56
N ASP A 265 -37.08 -6.58 -8.23
CA ASP A 265 -35.78 -6.73 -8.90
C ASP A 265 -35.08 -8.04 -8.45
N THR A 266 -34.46 -8.77 -9.39
CA THR A 266 -33.46 -9.80 -9.06
C THR A 266 -32.26 -9.17 -8.35
N ARG A 267 -31.84 -9.73 -7.22
CA ARG A 267 -30.77 -9.13 -6.39
C ARG A 267 -30.00 -10.17 -5.58
N MET A 268 -28.77 -9.77 -5.23
CA MET A 268 -27.85 -10.50 -4.36
C MET A 268 -27.88 -9.84 -2.98
N GLU A 269 -28.25 -10.59 -1.95
CA GLU A 269 -28.31 -10.12 -0.58
C GLU A 269 -27.20 -10.77 0.25
N TYR A 270 -26.45 -9.95 0.99
CA TYR A 270 -25.36 -10.37 1.85
C TYR A 270 -25.73 -10.10 3.31
N GLN A 271 -25.74 -11.14 4.15
CA GLN A 271 -25.92 -10.99 5.59
C GLN A 271 -24.54 -10.99 6.27
N LEU A 272 -24.15 -9.83 6.81
CA LEU A 272 -22.82 -9.50 7.31
C LEU A 272 -22.93 -9.01 8.76
N ASN A 273 -22.62 -9.87 9.74
CA ASN A 273 -22.65 -9.54 11.19
C ASN A 273 -23.93 -8.80 11.61
N GLY A 274 -25.10 -9.38 11.30
CA GLY A 274 -26.42 -8.82 11.60
C GLY A 274 -26.90 -7.71 10.66
N LYS A 275 -26.10 -7.28 9.68
CA LYS A 275 -26.48 -6.23 8.70
C LYS A 275 -26.72 -6.82 7.31
N THR A 276 -27.77 -6.38 6.63
CA THR A 276 -28.05 -6.76 5.24
C THR A 276 -27.45 -5.74 4.27
N LEU A 277 -26.68 -6.22 3.29
CA LEU A 277 -26.14 -5.45 2.18
C LEU A 277 -26.70 -6.01 0.87
N VAL A 278 -27.44 -5.19 0.12
CA VAL A 278 -28.05 -5.58 -1.17
C VAL A 278 -27.18 -5.05 -2.32
N LYS A 279 -26.96 -5.87 -3.35
CA LYS A 279 -26.28 -5.51 -4.61
C LYS A 279 -27.03 -6.07 -5.83
N LYS A 280 -26.95 -5.39 -6.97
CA LYS A 280 -27.37 -5.97 -8.26
C LYS A 280 -26.28 -6.90 -8.79
N LEU A 281 -26.62 -7.82 -9.70
CA LEU A 281 -25.64 -8.72 -10.32
C LEU A 281 -24.63 -7.97 -11.20
N SER A 282 -25.00 -6.79 -11.71
CA SER A 282 -24.14 -5.86 -12.47
C SER A 282 -23.04 -5.19 -11.63
N ASP A 283 -23.19 -5.16 -10.31
CA ASP A 283 -22.39 -4.29 -9.45
C ASP A 283 -21.10 -4.99 -9.02
N ALA A 284 -20.10 -4.21 -8.60
CA ALA A 284 -18.92 -4.77 -7.93
C ALA A 284 -19.37 -5.48 -6.63
N GLN A 285 -19.14 -6.79 -6.54
CA GLN A 285 -19.66 -7.66 -5.47
C GLN A 285 -18.90 -7.49 -4.13
N LEU A 286 -19.07 -8.42 -3.18
CA LEU A 286 -18.33 -8.39 -1.91
C LEU A 286 -16.85 -8.77 -2.15
N SER A 287 -15.92 -7.94 -1.69
CA SER A 287 -14.48 -8.17 -1.81
C SER A 287 -13.74 -7.92 -0.50
N GLU A 288 -12.70 -8.71 -0.26
CA GLU A 288 -11.81 -8.63 0.90
C GLU A 288 -12.58 -8.55 2.25
N HIS A 289 -13.62 -9.38 2.38
CA HIS A 289 -14.39 -9.50 3.62
C HIS A 289 -13.75 -10.52 4.57
N GLN A 290 -13.72 -10.22 5.87
CA GLN A 290 -13.22 -11.11 6.91
C GLN A 290 -14.39 -11.52 7.82
N GLY A 291 -14.57 -12.83 7.99
CA GLY A 291 -15.65 -13.42 8.76
C GLY A 291 -16.62 -14.25 7.91
N SER A 292 -17.50 -14.95 8.59
CA SER A 292 -18.53 -15.79 7.96
C SER A 292 -19.72 -14.94 7.51
N PHE A 293 -20.32 -15.28 6.37
CA PHE A 293 -21.43 -14.51 5.79
C PHE A 293 -22.43 -15.41 5.07
N ASN A 294 -23.69 -14.98 5.03
CA ASN A 294 -24.69 -15.58 4.13
C ASN A 294 -24.78 -14.76 2.85
N LEU A 295 -24.92 -15.45 1.72
CA LEU A 295 -25.21 -14.88 0.41
C LEU A 295 -26.51 -15.51 -0.09
N SER A 296 -27.50 -14.69 -0.44
CA SER A 296 -28.76 -15.15 -1.02
C SER A 296 -29.00 -14.54 -2.40
N LEU A 297 -29.49 -15.34 -3.34
CA LEU A 297 -29.96 -14.91 -4.66
C LEU A 297 -31.49 -15.07 -4.72
N GLN A 298 -32.21 -13.98 -4.92
CA GLN A 298 -33.66 -13.98 -5.15
C GLN A 298 -33.97 -13.82 -6.64
N ASN A 299 -34.84 -14.69 -7.17
CA ASN A 299 -35.45 -14.47 -8.48
C ASN A 299 -36.69 -13.55 -8.38
N CYS A 300 -37.10 -12.97 -9.49
CA CYS A 300 -38.28 -12.14 -9.61
C CYS A 300 -39.48 -12.91 -10.22
N HIS A 301 -40.60 -12.22 -10.38
CA HIS A 301 -41.70 -12.67 -11.22
C HIS A 301 -41.44 -12.28 -12.68
N VAL A 302 -41.54 -13.22 -13.61
CA VAL A 302 -41.12 -13.06 -15.02
C VAL A 302 -42.31 -13.11 -15.96
N ASP A 303 -42.41 -12.18 -16.91
CA ASP A 303 -43.47 -12.15 -17.91
C ASP A 303 -43.40 -13.37 -18.83
N THR A 304 -44.37 -14.28 -18.66
CA THR A 304 -44.54 -15.50 -19.45
C THR A 304 -44.95 -15.25 -20.91
N GLN A 305 -45.34 -14.02 -21.27
CA GLN A 305 -45.64 -13.64 -22.65
C GLN A 305 -44.40 -13.20 -23.44
N SER A 306 -43.26 -12.98 -22.76
CA SER A 306 -42.01 -12.52 -23.38
C SER A 306 -40.96 -13.62 -23.50
N SER A 307 -40.22 -13.63 -24.60
CA SER A 307 -39.05 -14.51 -24.81
C SER A 307 -37.81 -14.04 -24.04
N SER A 308 -37.96 -13.75 -22.74
CA SER A 308 -36.89 -13.25 -21.89
C SER A 308 -35.91 -14.35 -21.46
N THR A 309 -34.68 -13.95 -21.14
CA THR A 309 -33.59 -14.86 -20.72
C THR A 309 -33.73 -15.26 -19.26
N ASN A 310 -33.80 -16.56 -18.98
CA ASN A 310 -33.91 -17.11 -17.62
C ASN A 310 -32.83 -16.59 -16.65
N LEU A 311 -33.15 -16.50 -15.35
CA LEU A 311 -32.15 -16.21 -14.32
C LEU A 311 -31.17 -17.38 -14.19
N THR A 312 -29.90 -17.08 -14.42
CA THR A 312 -28.78 -18.00 -14.17
C THR A 312 -27.63 -17.25 -13.52
N LEU A 313 -26.94 -17.91 -12.59
CA LEU A 313 -25.74 -17.37 -11.94
C LEU A 313 -24.65 -18.44 -11.85
N HIS A 314 -23.46 -18.09 -12.33
CA HIS A 314 -22.21 -18.81 -12.13
C HIS A 314 -21.23 -17.87 -11.46
N PHE A 315 -20.82 -18.19 -10.23
CA PHE A 315 -19.94 -17.36 -9.43
C PHE A 315 -18.85 -18.19 -8.75
N LYS A 316 -17.84 -17.50 -8.24
CA LYS A 316 -16.66 -18.08 -7.63
C LYS A 316 -16.35 -17.35 -6.33
N ILE A 317 -16.11 -18.12 -5.28
CA ILE A 317 -15.54 -17.63 -4.03
C ILE A 317 -14.04 -17.87 -4.09
N SER A 318 -13.25 -16.86 -3.73
CA SER A 318 -11.83 -16.98 -3.42
C SER A 318 -11.60 -16.68 -1.94
N ALA A 319 -10.80 -17.50 -1.27
CA ALA A 319 -10.31 -17.28 0.08
C ALA A 319 -8.79 -17.13 0.04
N VAL A 320 -8.29 -15.96 0.46
CA VAL A 320 -6.86 -15.63 0.47
C VAL A 320 -6.43 -15.41 1.91
N GLN A 321 -5.27 -15.97 2.30
CA GLN A 321 -4.69 -15.68 3.59
C GLN A 321 -4.12 -14.26 3.58
N ARG A 322 -4.55 -13.42 4.53
CA ARG A 322 -4.07 -12.04 4.66
C ARG A 322 -3.16 -11.89 5.88
N GLY A 323 -2.28 -10.90 5.84
CA GLY A 323 -1.47 -10.48 6.98
C GLY A 323 -2.30 -9.88 8.13
N SER A 324 -1.64 -9.59 9.24
CA SER A 324 -2.29 -8.92 10.39
C SER A 324 -2.71 -7.49 10.00
N GLU A 325 -3.95 -7.12 10.33
CA GLU A 325 -4.45 -5.78 10.08
C GLU A 325 -3.79 -4.75 11.01
N VAL A 326 -2.94 -3.88 10.44
CA VAL A 326 -2.33 -2.77 11.17
C VAL A 326 -3.39 -1.67 11.29
N ARG A 327 -3.92 -1.48 12.50
CA ARG A 327 -4.91 -0.44 12.82
C ARG A 327 -4.24 0.81 13.35
N CYS A 328 -4.72 1.98 12.93
CA CYS A 328 -4.19 3.28 13.30
C CYS A 328 -5.33 4.27 13.55
N THR A 329 -5.38 4.83 14.76
CA THR A 329 -6.36 5.84 15.16
C THR A 329 -5.74 7.22 15.01
N VAL A 330 -6.17 7.99 14.02
CA VAL A 330 -5.61 9.31 13.71
C VAL A 330 -6.55 10.37 14.29
N ASP A 331 -6.11 11.07 15.34
CA ASP A 331 -6.88 12.14 16.00
C ASP A 331 -6.44 13.52 15.50
N LEU A 332 -7.25 14.13 14.62
CA LEU A 332 -7.04 15.50 14.16
C LEU A 332 -7.97 16.51 14.84
N LYS A 333 -8.56 16.21 16.01
CA LYS A 333 -9.50 17.11 16.72
C LYS A 333 -8.90 18.50 17.00
N ARG A 334 -7.61 18.55 17.36
CA ARG A 334 -6.89 19.79 17.69
C ARG A 334 -6.32 20.51 16.46
N GLU A 335 -6.21 19.82 15.33
CA GLU A 335 -5.65 20.36 14.10
C GLU A 335 -6.71 21.16 13.32
N ASN A 336 -6.32 22.34 12.83
CA ASN A 336 -7.23 23.25 12.13
C ASN A 336 -6.91 23.29 10.64
N ARG A 337 -7.87 22.88 9.79
CA ARG A 337 -7.75 22.84 8.32
C ARG A 337 -6.54 22.06 7.79
N LEU A 338 -6.08 21.06 8.55
CA LEU A 338 -5.17 20.01 8.10
C LEU A 338 -5.97 18.89 7.41
N GLN A 339 -5.44 18.33 6.34
CA GLN A 339 -5.96 17.16 5.65
C GLN A 339 -4.79 16.24 5.31
N ILE A 340 -4.91 14.96 5.67
CA ILE A 340 -3.92 13.93 5.32
C ILE A 340 -4.56 13.04 4.25
N HIS A 341 -3.88 12.87 3.13
CA HIS A 341 -4.34 12.08 1.99
C HIS A 341 -3.39 10.90 1.78
N ILE A 342 -3.92 9.69 1.75
CA ILE A 342 -3.17 8.44 1.60
C ILE A 342 -3.72 7.71 0.38
N GLU A 343 -2.86 7.38 -0.58
CA GLU A 343 -3.25 6.68 -1.82
C GLU A 343 -2.37 5.46 -2.09
N LYS A 344 -2.93 4.45 -2.76
CA LYS A 344 -2.17 3.30 -3.26
C LYS A 344 -1.37 3.67 -4.51
N LYS A 345 -0.03 3.63 -4.41
CA LYS A 345 0.91 3.81 -5.53
C LYS A 345 0.65 2.86 -6.72
N LYS A 346 0.06 1.70 -6.44
CA LYS A 346 -0.48 0.74 -7.41
C LYS A 346 -1.89 0.36 -6.97
N PRO A 347 -2.97 0.87 -7.57
CA PRO A 347 -4.34 0.53 -7.16
C PRO A 347 -4.61 -0.99 -7.16
N LYS A 348 -4.02 -1.71 -8.12
CA LYS A 348 -4.12 -3.17 -8.28
C LYS A 348 -3.13 -4.01 -7.44
N SER A 349 -2.45 -3.46 -6.44
CA SER A 349 -1.62 -4.27 -5.50
C SER A 349 -2.47 -4.94 -4.42
N ASP A 350 -1.96 -6.01 -3.83
CA ASP A 350 -2.58 -6.74 -2.70
C ASP A 350 -2.78 -5.92 -1.43
N CYS A 351 -2.07 -4.80 -1.29
CA CYS A 351 -2.22 -3.86 -0.18
C CYS A 351 -3.67 -3.34 -0.08
N ILE A 352 -4.35 -3.59 1.04
CA ILE A 352 -5.70 -3.08 1.32
C ILE A 352 -5.58 -1.89 2.28
N LEU A 353 -6.02 -0.73 1.81
CA LEU A 353 -6.23 0.47 2.62
C LEU A 353 -7.72 0.53 3.01
N LYS A 354 -8.02 0.66 4.30
CA LYS A 354 -9.38 0.90 4.81
C LYS A 354 -9.46 2.24 5.55
N LEU A 355 -10.59 2.93 5.40
CA LEU A 355 -10.94 4.12 6.15
C LEU A 355 -12.32 3.91 6.79
N ASN A 356 -12.36 3.95 8.12
CA ASN A 356 -13.51 3.60 8.96
C ASN A 356 -14.09 2.23 8.57
N SER A 357 -13.21 1.22 8.57
CA SER A 357 -13.48 -0.20 8.21
C SER A 357 -13.89 -0.48 6.76
N LEU A 358 -14.08 0.54 5.91
CA LEU A 358 -14.39 0.38 4.48
C LEU A 358 -13.12 0.44 3.64
N ALA A 359 -12.89 -0.57 2.79
CA ALA A 359 -11.78 -0.58 1.84
C ALA A 359 -11.93 0.52 0.78
N LYS A 360 -10.83 1.24 0.50
CA LYS A 360 -10.76 2.33 -0.50
C LYS A 360 -9.37 2.37 -1.14
N GLU A 361 -9.29 2.75 -2.41
CA GLU A 361 -8.00 3.00 -3.09
C GLU A 361 -7.27 4.23 -2.52
N THR A 362 -8.05 5.16 -1.95
CA THR A 362 -7.62 6.46 -1.43
C THR A 362 -8.38 6.80 -0.15
N ALA A 363 -7.67 7.27 0.87
CA ALA A 363 -8.22 7.73 2.15
C ALA A 363 -7.87 9.19 2.41
N THR A 364 -8.88 10.04 2.60
CA THR A 364 -8.70 11.43 3.04
C THR A 364 -9.17 11.55 4.49
N ILE A 365 -8.26 11.97 5.37
CA ILE A 365 -8.48 12.21 6.79
C ILE A 365 -8.71 13.73 6.99
N PRO A 366 -9.89 14.18 7.43
CA PRO A 366 -10.18 15.59 7.66
C PRO A 366 -9.75 16.04 9.07
N SER A 367 -9.38 17.32 9.20
CA SER A 367 -9.25 18.03 10.47
C SER A 367 -10.52 17.97 11.33
N GLN A 368 -10.36 18.19 12.64
CA GLN A 368 -11.44 18.28 13.64
C GLN A 368 -12.18 16.95 13.92
N MET A 369 -11.69 15.82 13.41
CA MET A 369 -12.30 14.49 13.56
C MET A 369 -11.26 13.42 13.94
N VAL A 370 -11.70 12.35 14.60
CA VAL A 370 -10.94 11.10 14.70
C VAL A 370 -11.29 10.21 13.52
N SER A 371 -10.28 9.64 12.85
CA SER A 371 -10.49 8.65 11.78
C SER A 371 -9.74 7.36 12.09
N TYR A 372 -10.37 6.22 11.78
CA TYR A 372 -9.77 4.91 11.93
C TYR A 372 -9.26 4.45 10.56
N VAL A 373 -7.95 4.37 10.40
CA VAL A 373 -7.30 3.85 9.20
C VAL A 373 -6.78 2.45 9.50
N SER A 374 -6.92 1.51 8.57
CA SER A 374 -6.21 0.24 8.68
C SER A 374 -5.59 -0.19 7.36
N PHE A 375 -4.53 -1.00 7.50
CA PHE A 375 -3.68 -1.45 6.40
C PHE A 375 -3.49 -2.97 6.51
N ILE A 376 -3.56 -3.67 5.38
CA ILE A 376 -3.32 -5.12 5.27
C ILE A 376 -2.43 -5.35 4.05
N ASP A 377 -1.42 -6.20 4.17
CA ASP A 377 -0.45 -6.55 3.10
C ASP A 377 0.26 -5.34 2.44
N CYS A 378 0.30 -4.18 3.13
CA CYS A 378 0.92 -2.95 2.66
C CYS A 378 2.35 -2.77 3.17
N GLN A 379 3.27 -2.34 2.31
CA GLN A 379 4.60 -1.85 2.70
C GLN A 379 4.66 -0.31 2.52
N GLU A 380 5.56 0.38 3.23
CA GLU A 380 5.68 1.85 3.14
C GLU A 380 5.83 2.37 1.71
N LYS A 381 6.51 1.60 0.85
CA LYS A 381 6.78 1.97 -0.56
C LYS A 381 5.56 1.89 -1.49
N ASP A 382 4.48 1.27 -1.03
CA ASP A 382 3.24 1.01 -1.80
C ASP A 382 2.16 2.07 -1.55
N LEU A 383 2.36 2.92 -0.53
CA LEU A 383 1.46 3.99 -0.13
C LEU A 383 2.16 5.35 -0.25
N LEU A 384 1.48 6.31 -0.88
CA LEU A 384 1.93 7.70 -1.00
C LEU A 384 1.08 8.56 -0.07
N ILE A 385 1.74 9.48 0.65
CA ILE A 385 1.09 10.40 1.57
C ILE A 385 1.30 11.83 1.07
N SER A 386 0.20 12.55 0.88
CA SER A 386 0.17 13.98 0.60
C SER A 386 -0.54 14.71 1.74
N ILE A 387 0.08 15.77 2.26
CA ILE A 387 -0.46 16.53 3.40
C ILE A 387 -0.83 17.94 2.94
N LYS A 388 -2.03 18.40 3.27
CA LYS A 388 -2.54 19.74 2.93
C LYS A 388 -2.90 20.50 4.21
N LYS A 389 -2.33 21.69 4.43
CA LYS A 389 -2.73 22.62 5.50
C LYS A 389 -3.18 23.95 4.90
N THR A 390 -4.21 24.58 5.46
CA THR A 390 -4.74 25.87 4.96
C THR A 390 -4.73 26.94 6.04
N ILE A 391 -3.80 27.89 5.94
CA ILE A 391 -3.65 29.05 6.84
C ILE A 391 -4.34 30.24 6.17
N ALA A 392 -5.36 30.84 6.81
CA ALA A 392 -6.17 31.87 6.18
C ALA A 392 -6.79 32.89 7.15
N CYS A 393 -6.69 34.17 6.81
CA CYS A 393 -7.26 35.29 7.57
C CYS A 393 -7.96 36.33 6.66
N LYS A 394 -9.00 37.00 7.20
CA LYS A 394 -9.81 37.98 6.44
C LYS A 394 -9.28 39.40 6.58
N GLN A 395 -8.91 39.80 7.79
CA GLN A 395 -8.22 41.05 8.10
C GLN A 395 -6.84 40.76 8.69
N LEU A 396 -5.93 41.75 8.64
CA LEU A 396 -4.58 41.61 9.19
C LEU A 396 -4.57 41.38 10.72
N ARG A 397 -5.63 41.78 11.41
CA ARG A 397 -5.84 41.54 12.85
C ARG A 397 -6.30 40.11 13.17
N ASP A 398 -6.87 39.41 12.18
CA ASP A 398 -7.37 38.03 12.31
C ASP A 398 -6.30 37.01 11.89
N CYS A 399 -5.12 37.47 11.46
CA CYS A 399 -4.04 36.60 11.02
C CYS A 399 -3.32 35.98 12.23
N PRO A 400 -2.94 34.69 12.16
CA PRO A 400 -2.25 34.04 13.25
C PRO A 400 -0.88 34.70 13.53
N VAL A 401 -0.43 34.54 14.77
CA VAL A 401 0.97 34.76 15.18
C VAL A 401 1.89 33.98 14.23
N PRO A 402 3.08 34.51 13.84
CA PRO A 402 3.93 33.89 12.81
C PRO A 402 4.14 32.38 13.01
N GLU A 403 3.68 31.59 12.03
CA GLU A 403 3.56 30.13 12.14
C GLU A 403 4.75 29.45 11.46
N SER A 404 5.21 28.33 12.04
CA SER A 404 6.15 27.41 11.39
C SER A 404 5.47 26.60 10.28
N LEU A 405 6.05 26.61 9.08
CA LEU A 405 5.76 25.63 8.04
C LEU A 405 6.62 24.38 8.29
N GLU A 406 6.06 23.45 9.07
CA GLU A 406 6.65 22.18 9.47
C GLU A 406 5.92 20.99 8.82
N VAL A 407 6.63 19.88 8.64
CA VAL A 407 6.03 18.58 8.26
C VAL A 407 5.29 18.04 9.48
N PRO A 408 3.96 17.85 9.45
CA PRO A 408 3.22 17.39 10.63
C PRO A 408 3.67 16.01 11.09
N ALA A 409 3.78 15.82 12.41
CA ALA A 409 4.15 14.55 13.00
C ALA A 409 3.05 13.50 12.74
N LEU A 410 3.37 12.49 11.92
CA LEU A 410 2.49 11.36 11.64
C LEU A 410 2.72 10.22 12.62
N ASP A 411 1.65 9.68 13.20
CA ASP A 411 1.67 8.52 14.10
C ASP A 411 2.41 7.32 13.49
N LYS A 412 3.19 6.60 14.31
CA LYS A 412 4.05 5.49 13.84
C LYS A 412 3.27 4.39 13.10
N CYS A 413 1.96 4.24 13.35
CA CYS A 413 1.10 3.29 12.65
C CYS A 413 0.64 3.74 11.25
N ILE A 414 0.81 5.02 10.87
CA ILE A 414 0.55 5.48 9.50
C ILE A 414 1.71 5.02 8.61
N MET A 415 1.43 4.10 7.69
CA MET A 415 2.39 3.61 6.70
C MET A 415 2.33 4.42 5.40
N GLY A 416 3.50 4.71 4.82
CA GLY A 416 3.63 5.38 3.53
C GLY A 416 4.79 6.37 3.45
N VAL A 417 5.16 6.76 2.23
CA VAL A 417 6.15 7.81 1.97
C VAL A 417 5.46 9.15 1.84
N VAL A 418 5.88 10.15 2.63
CA VAL A 418 5.38 11.53 2.50
C VAL A 418 6.06 12.18 1.30
N GLN A 419 5.28 12.33 0.22
CA GLN A 419 5.73 12.80 -1.09
C GLN A 419 5.58 14.32 -1.24
N GLU A 420 4.52 14.91 -0.69
CA GLU A 420 4.32 16.36 -0.69
C GLU A 420 3.68 16.83 0.60
N VAL A 421 4.15 17.97 1.12
CA VAL A 421 3.41 18.78 2.10
C VAL A 421 3.12 20.13 1.46
N ARG A 422 1.85 20.54 1.46
CA ARG A 422 1.36 21.74 0.76
C ARG A 422 0.60 22.65 1.72
N TRP A 423 1.08 23.89 1.85
CA TRP A 423 0.46 24.95 2.64
C TRP A 423 -0.20 25.96 1.70
N HIS A 424 -1.52 26.06 1.76
CA HIS A 424 -2.27 27.13 1.10
C HIS A 424 -2.36 28.32 2.07
N LEU A 425 -1.90 29.49 1.63
CA LEU A 425 -1.79 30.71 2.44
C LEU A 425 -2.70 31.79 1.84
N TYR A 426 -3.77 32.13 2.56
CA TYR A 426 -4.79 33.08 2.11
C TYR A 426 -4.83 34.32 3.02
N GLY A 427 -4.18 35.39 2.57
CA GLY A 427 -4.10 36.67 3.26
C GLY A 427 -5.15 37.70 2.79
N PRO A 428 -5.24 38.85 3.48
CA PRO A 428 -6.11 39.96 3.08
C PRO A 428 -5.69 40.57 1.73
N LYS A 429 -6.64 41.14 0.98
CA LYS A 429 -6.43 41.68 -0.39
C LYS A 429 -5.31 42.72 -0.53
N ASN A 430 -5.01 43.47 0.53
CA ASN A 430 -3.95 44.49 0.57
C ASN A 430 -2.80 44.09 1.54
N GLY A 431 -2.70 42.81 1.85
CA GLY A 431 -1.62 42.22 2.64
C GLY A 431 -0.43 41.80 1.79
N THR A 432 0.66 41.48 2.46
CA THR A 432 1.85 40.87 1.88
C THR A 432 2.19 39.67 2.75
N VAL A 433 2.34 38.49 2.14
CA VAL A 433 2.78 37.30 2.87
C VAL A 433 4.31 37.32 2.93
N GLU A 434 4.85 37.17 4.12
CA GLU A 434 6.29 37.10 4.34
C GLU A 434 6.70 35.65 4.63
N LEU A 435 7.73 35.18 3.95
CA LEU A 435 8.35 33.87 4.16
C LEU A 435 9.81 34.09 4.57
N VAL A 436 10.18 33.65 5.77
CA VAL A 436 11.55 33.72 6.32
C VAL A 436 12.04 32.29 6.52
N SER A 437 13.29 31.97 6.16
CA SER A 437 13.81 30.61 6.36
C SER A 437 14.27 30.38 7.79
N SER A 438 13.67 29.39 8.46
CA SER A 438 13.97 29.03 9.85
C SER A 438 15.33 28.33 9.98
N GLY A 439 15.66 27.47 9.02
CA GLY A 439 16.91 26.70 8.96
C GLY A 439 18.10 27.42 8.30
N GLY A 440 18.03 28.74 8.06
CA GLY A 440 19.15 29.54 7.54
C GLY A 440 18.78 30.52 6.44
N ARG A 441 19.27 30.28 5.21
CA ARG A 441 19.00 31.10 4.01
C ARG A 441 18.70 30.18 2.83
N LEU A 442 17.91 30.67 1.88
CA LEU A 442 17.45 29.92 0.71
C LEU A 442 18.32 30.22 -0.53
N GLN A 443 18.54 29.19 -1.34
CA GLN A 443 19.08 29.26 -2.68
C GLN A 443 17.92 29.09 -3.68
N GLN A 444 17.91 29.89 -4.74
CA GLN A 444 16.98 29.66 -5.85
C GLN A 444 17.47 28.48 -6.70
N PHE A 445 16.60 27.53 -6.98
CA PHE A 445 16.93 26.36 -7.79
C PHE A 445 16.81 26.71 -9.27
N LEU A 446 17.88 26.46 -10.02
CA LEU A 446 18.01 26.78 -11.45
C LEU A 446 18.42 25.52 -12.23
N PRO A 447 18.04 25.37 -13.51
CA PRO A 447 18.46 24.25 -14.33
C PRO A 447 19.99 24.07 -14.33
N GLY A 448 20.46 22.83 -14.14
CA GLY A 448 21.89 22.49 -14.05
C GLY A 448 22.48 22.58 -12.64
N HIS A 449 21.86 23.30 -11.69
CA HIS A 449 22.24 23.22 -10.28
C HIS A 449 21.66 21.95 -9.63
N THR A 450 22.24 21.54 -8.50
CA THR A 450 21.66 20.44 -7.70
C THR A 450 21.53 20.84 -6.24
N CYS A 451 20.38 20.56 -5.63
CA CYS A 451 20.18 20.78 -4.20
C CYS A 451 20.65 19.58 -3.40
N ASN A 452 21.47 19.81 -2.37
CA ASN A 452 22.02 18.76 -1.53
C ASN A 452 20.95 18.20 -0.56
N ASN A 453 20.35 17.07 -0.97
CA ASN A 453 19.80 16.00 -0.13
C ASN A 453 18.95 16.42 1.10
N THR A 454 18.15 17.47 0.96
CA THR A 454 17.24 17.99 2.01
C THR A 454 15.81 18.06 1.48
N VAL A 455 15.41 19.18 0.89
CA VAL A 455 14.03 19.46 0.43
C VAL A 455 14.03 20.44 -0.73
N LEU A 456 13.06 20.30 -1.63
CA LEU A 456 12.74 21.28 -2.68
C LEU A 456 11.44 22.00 -2.30
N LEU A 457 11.53 23.32 -2.12
CA LEU A 457 10.41 24.21 -1.79
C LEU A 457 9.94 24.91 -3.07
N ASN A 458 8.73 24.62 -3.53
CA ASN A 458 8.09 25.36 -4.62
C ASN A 458 7.15 26.42 -4.02
N VAL A 459 7.17 27.63 -4.57
CA VAL A 459 6.25 28.72 -4.21
C VAL A 459 5.51 29.18 -5.46
N SER A 460 4.18 29.27 -5.41
CA SER A 460 3.34 29.67 -6.55
C SER A 460 2.13 30.52 -6.13
N ASN A 461 1.57 31.27 -7.08
CA ASN A 461 0.38 32.09 -6.86
C ASN A 461 -0.90 31.32 -7.23
N GLU A 462 -1.95 31.44 -6.41
CA GLU A 462 -3.29 30.98 -6.77
C GLU A 462 -4.15 32.14 -7.31
N PRO A 463 -5.09 31.89 -8.24
CA PRO A 463 -5.44 30.60 -8.84
C PRO A 463 -4.61 30.26 -10.10
N GLN A 464 -3.72 31.15 -10.56
CA GLN A 464 -3.07 31.04 -11.87
C GLN A 464 -1.98 29.95 -11.95
N GLY A 465 -1.54 29.38 -10.82
CA GLY A 465 -0.52 28.32 -10.76
C GLY A 465 0.91 28.79 -11.04
N VAL A 466 1.11 30.08 -11.31
CA VAL A 466 2.40 30.67 -11.69
C VAL A 466 3.42 30.52 -10.57
N SER A 467 4.54 29.83 -10.86
CA SER A 467 5.63 29.65 -9.90
C SER A 467 6.37 30.97 -9.66
N VAL A 468 6.41 31.40 -8.40
CA VAL A 468 7.30 32.47 -7.92
C VAL A 468 8.76 31.97 -7.98
N GLY A 469 8.96 30.68 -7.72
CA GLY A 469 10.23 30.00 -7.92
C GLY A 469 10.30 28.68 -7.17
N GLN A 470 11.34 27.90 -7.47
CA GLN A 470 11.77 26.76 -6.67
C GLN A 470 13.00 27.14 -5.86
N PHE A 471 13.09 26.65 -4.62
CA PHE A 471 14.09 27.05 -3.64
C PHE A 471 14.56 25.86 -2.81
N CYS A 472 15.78 25.93 -2.31
CA CYS A 472 16.39 24.93 -1.44
C CYS A 472 17.12 25.61 -0.26
N PRO A 473 17.41 24.89 0.84
CA PRO A 473 18.24 25.42 1.92
C PRO A 473 19.68 25.78 1.49
N GLN A 474 20.39 26.49 2.38
CA GLN A 474 21.84 26.82 2.29
C GLN A 474 22.27 27.87 1.25
N GLY A 475 21.41 28.83 0.90
CA GLY A 475 21.75 29.94 -0.02
C GLY A 475 22.00 31.30 0.62
N ALA A 476 21.42 32.35 0.02
CA ALA A 476 21.63 33.76 0.37
C ALA A 476 20.33 34.58 0.53
N ILE A 477 19.19 34.09 0.03
CA ILE A 477 17.89 34.75 0.21
C ILE A 477 17.45 34.50 1.66
N HIS A 478 17.26 35.56 2.43
CA HIS A 478 16.87 35.47 3.84
C HIS A 478 15.35 35.55 4.04
N LYS A 479 14.71 36.47 3.31
CA LYS A 479 13.28 36.78 3.41
C LYS A 479 12.69 36.98 2.01
N MET A 480 11.48 36.50 1.82
CA MET A 480 10.63 36.76 0.66
C MET A 480 9.38 37.49 1.15
N GLN A 481 8.94 38.51 0.42
CA GLN A 481 7.70 39.23 0.66
C GLN A 481 6.89 39.20 -0.64
N ILE A 482 5.71 38.57 -0.61
CA ILE A 482 4.89 38.35 -1.80
C ILE A 482 3.58 39.13 -1.62
N ASN A 483 3.40 40.13 -2.46
CA ASN A 483 2.31 41.10 -2.41
C ASN A 483 1.11 40.61 -3.25
N VAL A 484 0.70 39.36 -2.98
CA VAL A 484 -0.38 38.63 -3.65
C VAL A 484 -1.21 37.96 -2.55
N PRO A 485 -2.56 38.04 -2.56
CA PRO A 485 -3.37 37.56 -1.44
C PRO A 485 -3.36 36.05 -1.26
N ASN A 486 -3.22 35.29 -2.36
CA ASN A 486 -3.30 33.83 -2.35
C ASN A 486 -2.00 33.24 -2.91
N ILE A 487 -1.25 32.51 -2.07
CA ILE A 487 -0.08 31.74 -2.50
C ILE A 487 -0.09 30.33 -1.92
N THR A 488 0.52 29.41 -2.65
CA THR A 488 0.75 28.04 -2.23
C THR A 488 2.25 27.81 -2.10
N VAL A 489 2.65 27.23 -0.98
CA VAL A 489 3.99 26.69 -0.76
C VAL A 489 3.86 25.17 -0.75
N SER A 490 4.77 24.45 -1.41
CA SER A 490 4.90 23.01 -1.18
C SER A 490 6.34 22.52 -1.05
N ALA A 491 6.52 21.57 -0.15
CA ALA A 491 7.75 20.84 0.08
C ALA A 491 7.67 19.48 -0.61
N SER A 492 8.70 19.13 -1.37
CA SER A 492 8.87 17.84 -2.05
C SER A 492 10.30 17.29 -1.81
N PRO A 493 10.50 15.96 -1.78
CA PRO A 493 11.76 15.37 -1.37
C PRO A 493 12.85 15.45 -2.46
N ALA A 494 13.99 16.05 -2.12
CA ALA A 494 15.16 16.04 -2.99
C ALA A 494 15.87 14.67 -2.96
N ARG A 495 16.00 14.03 -4.13
CA ARG A 495 16.68 12.73 -4.32
C ARG A 495 16.19 11.58 -3.40
N GLY A 496 14.88 11.48 -3.16
CA GLY A 496 14.26 10.24 -2.66
C GLY A 496 14.31 9.98 -1.16
N LYS A 497 14.70 10.96 -0.32
CA LYS A 497 14.42 10.90 1.13
C LYS A 497 12.92 10.99 1.41
N ASN A 498 12.44 10.46 2.54
CA ASN A 498 11.05 10.63 2.98
C ASN A 498 10.91 11.96 3.74
N LEU A 499 9.95 12.83 3.38
CA LEU A 499 9.75 14.12 4.07
C LEU A 499 9.45 13.95 5.56
N ARG A 500 8.92 12.79 5.99
CA ARG A 500 8.71 12.38 7.38
C ARG A 500 9.99 12.44 8.25
N GLN A 501 11.18 12.42 7.64
CA GLN A 501 12.47 12.53 8.34
C GLN A 501 12.86 13.99 8.66
N ILE A 502 12.09 14.98 8.21
CA ILE A 502 12.37 16.40 8.42
C ILE A 502 11.59 16.90 9.65
N THR A 503 12.27 16.97 10.79
CA THR A 503 11.71 17.42 12.08
C THR A 503 11.77 18.93 12.30
N ASN A 504 12.41 19.68 11.38
CA ASN A 504 12.76 21.08 11.60
C ASN A 504 11.87 22.01 10.77
N SER A 505 11.56 23.18 11.31
CA SER A 505 10.87 24.27 10.59
C SER A 505 11.58 24.64 9.29
N LEU A 506 10.83 24.65 8.19
CA LEU A 506 11.36 24.96 6.86
C LEU A 506 11.34 26.46 6.59
N LEU A 507 10.21 27.09 6.88
CA LEU A 507 9.93 28.51 6.74
C LEU A 507 9.06 28.97 7.91
N HIS A 508 9.23 30.20 8.40
CA HIS A 508 8.19 30.91 9.13
C HIS A 508 7.36 31.74 8.15
N VAL A 509 6.04 31.70 8.31
CA VAL A 509 5.08 32.54 7.58
C VAL A 509 4.52 33.64 8.48
N SER A 510 4.42 34.86 7.98
CA SER A 510 3.68 35.95 8.63
C SER A 510 2.92 36.79 7.60
N PHE A 511 1.88 37.49 8.05
CA PHE A 511 1.08 38.38 7.21
C PHE A 511 1.35 39.83 7.61
N ALA A 512 1.90 40.62 6.69
CA ALA A 512 2.22 42.03 6.88
C ALA A 512 1.28 42.95 6.07
N LYS A 513 1.23 44.23 6.44
CA LYS A 513 0.61 45.28 5.61
C LYS A 513 1.52 45.55 4.41
N SER A 514 0.96 45.64 3.21
CA SER A 514 1.74 46.00 2.02
C SER A 514 2.43 47.35 2.17
N ILE A 515 3.76 47.36 2.02
CA ILE A 515 4.63 48.55 2.18
C ILE A 515 4.82 49.26 0.83
N ARG A 516 4.91 48.50 -0.27
CA ARG A 516 5.13 49.00 -1.64
C ARG A 516 4.09 48.42 -2.60
N ALA A 517 2.96 49.11 -2.74
CA ALA A 517 1.83 48.66 -3.55
C ALA A 517 2.13 48.45 -5.06
N SER A 518 3.28 48.91 -5.55
CA SER A 518 3.76 48.76 -6.94
C SER A 518 4.72 47.58 -7.15
N GLU A 519 5.17 46.90 -6.09
CA GLU A 519 6.09 45.76 -6.15
C GLU A 519 5.34 44.47 -5.80
N HIS A 520 5.36 43.47 -6.69
CA HIS A 520 4.67 42.19 -6.48
C HIS A 520 5.50 41.21 -5.63
N TYR A 521 6.82 41.23 -5.80
CA TYR A 521 7.75 40.36 -5.08
C TYR A 521 8.96 41.17 -4.57
N VAL A 522 9.29 41.03 -3.29
CA VAL A 522 10.51 41.63 -2.71
C VAL A 522 11.33 40.55 -2.01
N PHE A 523 12.57 40.38 -2.44
CA PHE A 523 13.52 39.40 -1.91
C PHE A 523 14.63 40.12 -1.14
N THR A 524 14.82 39.80 0.14
CA THR A 524 16.00 40.25 0.90
C THR A 524 17.13 39.25 0.72
N VAL A 525 18.22 39.70 0.11
CA VAL A 525 19.40 38.89 -0.21
C VAL A 525 20.56 39.34 0.64
N LEU A 526 21.16 38.39 1.36
CA LEU A 526 22.35 38.56 2.18
C LEU A 526 23.47 37.69 1.58
N PRO A 527 24.19 38.18 0.55
CA PRO A 527 25.30 37.45 -0.05
C PRO A 527 26.47 37.28 0.94
N LYS A 528 27.36 36.32 0.66
CA LYS A 528 28.60 36.08 1.41
C LYS A 528 29.79 36.61 0.59
N LYS A 529 30.89 36.96 1.27
CA LYS A 529 32.14 37.39 0.63
C LYS A 529 32.65 36.29 -0.32
N ASP A 530 33.07 36.68 -1.52
CA ASP A 530 33.63 35.86 -2.61
C ASP A 530 32.78 34.64 -3.06
N ILE A 531 31.51 34.54 -2.63
CA ILE A 531 30.59 33.49 -3.08
C ILE A 531 29.56 34.09 -4.05
N PRO A 532 29.46 33.62 -5.30
CA PRO A 532 28.47 34.12 -6.26
C PRO A 532 27.05 33.71 -5.87
N VAL A 533 26.14 34.67 -5.92
CA VAL A 533 24.70 34.46 -5.74
C VAL A 533 24.00 34.72 -7.06
N LEU A 534 23.34 33.68 -7.60
CA LEU A 534 22.44 33.82 -8.75
C LEU A 534 21.05 34.23 -8.28
N LEU A 535 20.48 35.25 -8.91
CA LEU A 535 19.15 35.80 -8.68
C LEU A 535 18.40 35.83 -10.00
N ALA A 536 17.40 34.95 -10.14
CA ALA A 536 16.59 34.82 -11.34
C ALA A 536 15.17 35.38 -11.12
N THR A 537 14.62 36.01 -12.16
CA THR A 537 13.22 36.47 -12.18
C THR A 537 12.22 35.37 -11.81
N PRO A 538 11.10 35.69 -11.14
CA PRO A 538 9.97 34.78 -10.97
C PRO A 538 9.55 34.06 -12.27
N ALA A 539 9.06 32.84 -12.13
CA ALA A 539 8.73 31.92 -13.22
C ALA A 539 9.88 31.62 -14.22
N TRP A 540 11.15 31.81 -13.84
CA TRP A 540 12.30 31.32 -14.61
C TRP A 540 12.20 29.79 -14.88
N PRO A 541 12.48 29.30 -16.11
CA PRO A 541 12.93 30.02 -17.30
C PRO A 541 11.79 30.57 -18.20
N LEU A 542 10.53 30.23 -17.92
CA LEU A 542 9.36 30.63 -18.72
C LEU A 542 9.16 32.16 -18.78
N GLY A 543 9.56 32.86 -17.71
CA GLY A 543 9.54 34.32 -17.60
C GLY A 543 8.33 34.87 -16.84
N MET A 544 8.46 36.11 -16.37
CA MET A 544 7.47 36.74 -15.49
C MET A 544 6.12 36.97 -16.18
N ASN A 545 5.03 36.95 -15.40
CA ASN A 545 3.71 37.44 -15.83
C ASN A 545 3.78 38.88 -16.39
N GLU A 546 2.80 39.24 -17.22
CA GLU A 546 2.69 40.62 -17.71
C GLU A 546 2.51 41.64 -16.58
N TYR A 547 3.18 42.78 -16.70
CA TYR A 547 3.23 43.87 -15.71
C TYR A 547 3.75 43.48 -14.31
N ALA A 548 4.24 42.26 -14.11
CA ALA A 548 4.81 41.83 -12.83
C ALA A 548 6.10 42.59 -12.51
N THR A 549 6.30 42.87 -11.21
CA THR A 549 7.43 43.64 -10.69
C THR A 549 8.12 42.89 -9.56
N VAL A 550 9.45 42.80 -9.63
CA VAL A 550 10.30 42.14 -8.62
C VAL A 550 11.39 43.10 -8.15
N SER A 551 11.68 43.10 -6.85
CA SER A 551 12.78 43.83 -6.22
C SER A 551 13.67 42.86 -5.45
N TRP A 552 14.98 42.87 -5.69
CA TRP A 552 15.96 42.26 -4.80
C TRP A 552 16.64 43.37 -4.00
N PHE A 553 16.44 43.37 -2.69
CA PHE A 553 17.21 44.18 -1.75
C PHE A 553 18.48 43.41 -1.37
N VAL A 554 19.62 43.85 -1.90
CA VAL A 554 20.92 43.23 -1.67
C VAL A 554 21.65 44.03 -0.59
N SER A 555 21.83 43.43 0.59
CA SER A 555 22.40 44.11 1.75
C SER A 555 23.72 43.48 2.20
N PHE A 556 24.75 44.31 2.37
CA PHE A 556 26.12 43.89 2.72
C PHE A 556 26.90 45.01 3.44
N PRO A 557 27.99 44.69 4.18
CA PRO A 557 28.76 45.70 4.91
C PRO A 557 29.54 46.65 4.00
N ALA A 558 29.56 47.95 4.35
CA ALA A 558 30.19 49.05 3.60
C ALA A 558 31.73 49.00 3.45
N LYS A 559 32.38 47.87 3.77
CA LYS A 559 33.81 47.59 3.47
C LYS A 559 33.99 46.71 2.22
N LEU A 560 32.90 46.23 1.65
CA LEU A 560 32.86 45.38 0.46
C LEU A 560 32.24 46.14 -0.72
N GLU A 561 32.52 45.68 -1.93
CA GLU A 561 31.90 46.13 -3.17
C GLU A 561 31.18 44.94 -3.81
N ALA A 562 29.95 45.16 -4.25
CA ALA A 562 29.16 44.18 -4.99
C ALA A 562 29.39 44.35 -6.48
N HIS A 563 29.91 43.31 -7.14
CA HIS A 563 29.89 43.20 -8.59
C HIS A 563 28.58 42.55 -9.00
N VAL A 564 27.82 43.23 -9.85
CA VAL A 564 26.53 42.76 -10.39
C VAL A 564 26.71 42.55 -11.89
N SER A 565 26.56 41.31 -12.34
CA SER A 565 26.60 40.95 -13.76
C SER A 565 25.32 40.25 -14.21
N PHE A 566 25.07 40.23 -15.51
CA PHE A 566 23.81 39.73 -16.07
C PHE A 566 24.06 38.52 -16.99
N THR A 567 24.14 37.35 -16.36
CA THR A 567 24.55 36.09 -17.01
C THR A 567 23.58 35.59 -18.07
N ASN A 568 22.28 35.90 -17.95
CA ASN A 568 21.29 35.56 -18.96
C ASN A 568 20.16 36.62 -18.97
N VAL A 569 19.80 37.11 -20.14
CA VAL A 569 18.77 38.14 -20.36
C VAL A 569 18.01 37.75 -21.62
N SER A 570 16.72 37.49 -21.51
CA SER A 570 15.88 37.14 -22.65
C SER A 570 15.58 38.35 -23.54
N GLN A 571 15.45 38.10 -24.84
CA GLN A 571 14.94 39.10 -25.78
C GLN A 571 13.41 39.08 -25.76
N LEU A 572 12.81 40.28 -25.71
CA LEU A 572 11.37 40.49 -25.78
C LEU A 572 11.03 41.75 -26.58
N THR A 573 9.75 41.89 -26.94
CA THR A 573 9.22 43.11 -27.58
C THR A 573 7.93 43.52 -26.90
N CYS A 574 7.85 44.73 -26.37
CA CYS A 574 6.70 45.22 -25.60
C CYS A 574 5.68 45.96 -26.48
N LYS A 575 4.38 45.90 -26.12
CA LYS A 575 3.32 46.59 -26.90
C LYS A 575 3.19 48.09 -26.61
N ASN A 576 3.28 48.50 -25.34
CA ASN A 576 2.86 49.85 -24.89
C ASN A 576 3.90 50.58 -24.02
N ARG A 577 4.54 49.86 -23.08
CA ARG A 577 5.56 50.40 -22.15
C ARG A 577 6.74 49.44 -22.18
N PRO A 578 8.01 49.93 -22.21
CA PRO A 578 9.17 49.06 -22.19
C PRO A 578 9.28 48.31 -20.85
N ALA A 579 9.76 47.08 -20.91
CA ALA A 579 10.27 46.39 -19.72
C ALA A 579 11.59 47.05 -19.29
N TYR A 580 11.85 47.07 -17.98
CA TYR A 580 13.05 47.73 -17.43
C TYR A 580 13.75 46.92 -16.36
N ILE A 581 15.06 47.10 -16.31
CA ILE A 581 15.94 46.73 -15.20
C ILE A 581 16.45 48.05 -14.59
N LYS A 582 16.31 48.22 -13.28
CA LYS A 582 16.69 49.44 -12.55
C LYS A 582 17.49 49.07 -11.31
N LEU A 583 18.74 49.51 -11.23
CA LEU A 583 19.58 49.41 -10.03
C LEU A 583 19.68 50.79 -9.38
N HIS A 584 19.31 50.89 -8.10
CA HIS A 584 19.47 52.09 -7.30
C HIS A 584 19.99 51.76 -5.89
N ARG A 585 20.80 52.66 -5.34
CA ARG A 585 21.48 52.45 -4.05
C ARG A 585 20.54 52.76 -2.89
N GLN A 586 20.87 52.28 -1.68
CA GLN A 586 20.04 52.46 -0.51
C GLN A 586 20.06 53.92 0.01
N HIS A 587 21.22 54.59 0.02
CA HIS A 587 21.36 55.92 0.62
C HIS A 587 21.59 57.05 -0.41
N SER A 588 22.36 56.82 -1.48
CA SER A 588 22.57 57.81 -2.55
C SER A 588 21.55 57.64 -3.69
N GLN A 589 20.72 58.67 -3.92
CA GLN A 589 19.82 58.71 -5.08
C GLN A 589 20.52 59.13 -6.38
N ASP A 590 21.71 59.75 -6.29
CA ASP A 590 22.38 60.44 -7.41
C ASP A 590 22.94 59.51 -8.51
N LYS A 591 23.01 58.20 -8.25
CA LYS A 591 23.51 57.20 -9.20
C LYS A 591 22.56 56.02 -9.33
N MET A 592 21.57 56.21 -10.20
CA MET A 592 20.59 55.22 -10.63
C MET A 592 20.94 54.71 -12.03
N TYR A 593 21.01 53.39 -12.18
CA TYR A 593 21.20 52.73 -13.48
C TYR A 593 19.84 52.22 -13.95
N ILE A 594 19.48 52.50 -15.21
CA ILE A 594 18.24 52.04 -15.83
C ILE A 594 18.57 51.52 -17.23
N TRP A 595 18.11 50.30 -17.53
CA TRP A 595 18.15 49.72 -18.86
C TRP A 595 16.71 49.44 -19.31
N GLN A 596 16.35 49.91 -20.50
CA GLN A 596 15.05 49.72 -21.14
C GLN A 596 15.30 48.98 -22.46
N GLU A 597 14.79 47.75 -22.58
CA GLU A 597 14.87 46.89 -23.79
C GLU A 597 16.28 46.63 -24.37
N GLN A 598 17.34 47.07 -23.67
CA GLN A 598 18.74 46.87 -24.01
C GLN A 598 19.38 45.87 -23.06
N ASN A 599 20.39 45.14 -23.54
CA ASN A 599 21.21 44.28 -22.68
C ASN A 599 21.88 45.14 -21.59
N PRO A 600 21.65 44.83 -20.30
CA PRO A 600 22.29 45.54 -19.20
C PRO A 600 23.80 45.30 -19.22
N LYS A 601 24.54 46.26 -18.65
CA LYS A 601 26.00 46.16 -18.47
C LYS A 601 26.31 45.84 -17.01
N ASP A 602 27.43 45.16 -16.77
CA ASP A 602 27.90 44.87 -15.43
C ASP A 602 28.21 46.17 -14.65
N VAL A 603 27.89 46.18 -13.35
CA VAL A 603 28.02 47.35 -12.47
C VAL A 603 28.66 46.96 -11.15
N VAL A 604 29.59 47.78 -10.67
CA VAL A 604 30.16 47.69 -9.32
C VAL A 604 29.47 48.70 -8.40
N VAL A 605 29.01 48.24 -7.23
CA VAL A 605 28.24 49.03 -6.25
C VAL A 605 28.89 48.95 -4.87
N SER A 606 29.22 50.10 -4.28
CA SER A 606 29.95 50.21 -3.00
C SER A 606 29.06 50.35 -1.75
N GLU A 607 27.75 50.14 -1.89
CA GLU A 607 26.78 50.13 -0.78
C GLU A 607 25.60 49.21 -1.14
N SER A 608 24.83 48.80 -0.12
CA SER A 608 23.57 48.06 -0.29
C SER A 608 22.64 48.73 -1.31
N PHE A 609 21.93 47.92 -2.10
CA PHE A 609 21.15 48.41 -3.23
C PHE A 609 19.87 47.61 -3.48
N TYR A 610 18.97 48.22 -4.26
CA TYR A 610 17.77 47.61 -4.79
C TYR A 610 17.93 47.39 -6.30
N LEU A 611 17.87 46.13 -6.72
CA LEU A 611 17.72 45.73 -8.11
C LEU A 611 16.22 45.49 -8.37
N ASN A 612 15.57 46.40 -9.08
CA ASN A 612 14.16 46.30 -9.46
C ASN A 612 14.04 45.92 -10.94
N MET A 613 13.16 44.98 -11.26
CA MET A 613 12.81 44.62 -12.64
C MET A 613 11.30 44.63 -12.83
N SER A 614 10.84 45.08 -14.01
CA SER A 614 9.43 45.11 -14.38
C SER A 614 9.25 44.52 -15.76
N ASN A 615 8.34 43.55 -15.89
CA ASN A 615 7.85 43.12 -17.19
C ASN A 615 6.88 44.16 -17.76
N CYS A 616 6.67 44.10 -19.07
CA CYS A 616 5.63 44.79 -19.82
C CYS A 616 4.48 43.81 -20.15
N LYS A 617 3.72 44.10 -21.22
CA LYS A 617 2.92 43.09 -21.94
C LYS A 617 3.68 42.72 -23.22
N PRO A 618 4.27 41.51 -23.30
CA PRO A 618 5.06 41.09 -24.46
C PRO A 618 4.17 40.81 -25.67
N VAL A 619 4.69 41.16 -26.85
CA VAL A 619 4.16 40.79 -28.17
C VAL A 619 4.90 39.55 -28.70
N LYS A 620 6.20 39.44 -28.37
CA LYS A 620 7.07 38.30 -28.70
C LYS A 620 8.11 38.13 -27.58
N GLY A 621 8.49 36.88 -27.32
CA GLY A 621 9.38 36.52 -26.20
C GLY A 621 8.68 36.61 -24.84
N ALA A 622 9.46 36.43 -23.78
CA ALA A 622 9.05 36.59 -22.38
C ALA A 622 10.15 37.33 -21.62
N PHE A 623 9.83 37.98 -20.50
CA PHE A 623 10.85 38.65 -19.67
C PHE A 623 11.41 37.67 -18.65
N SER A 624 12.66 37.24 -18.84
CA SER A 624 13.37 36.37 -17.92
C SER A 624 14.84 36.79 -17.83
N VAL A 625 15.35 36.93 -16.61
CA VAL A 625 16.70 37.44 -16.34
C VAL A 625 17.33 36.62 -15.21
N VAL A 626 18.59 36.23 -15.39
CA VAL A 626 19.46 35.73 -14.32
C VAL A 626 20.59 36.74 -14.14
N SER A 627 20.64 37.33 -12.95
CA SER A 627 21.73 38.19 -12.50
C SER A 627 22.62 37.45 -11.51
N GLN A 628 23.92 37.75 -11.52
CA GLN A 628 24.90 37.22 -10.59
C GLN A 628 25.43 38.38 -9.72
N VAL A 629 25.52 38.14 -8.42
CA VAL A 629 26.11 39.08 -7.46
C VAL A 629 27.28 38.40 -6.75
N THR A 630 28.48 38.98 -6.83
CA THR A 630 29.64 38.62 -5.98
C THR A 630 30.02 39.79 -5.10
N LEU A 631 30.39 39.52 -3.84
CA LEU A 631 30.95 40.52 -2.93
C LEU A 631 32.46 40.39 -2.87
N HIS A 632 33.20 41.45 -3.21
CA HIS A 632 34.65 41.51 -3.10
C HIS A 632 35.10 42.60 -2.12
N THR A 633 36.36 42.56 -1.69
CA THR A 633 36.93 43.59 -0.80
C THR A 633 37.14 44.88 -1.58
N SER A 634 36.67 46.03 -1.07
CA SER A 634 36.91 47.33 -1.71
C SER A 634 38.42 47.59 -1.86
N LYS A 635 38.86 47.90 -3.09
CA LYS A 635 40.25 48.31 -3.35
C LYS A 635 40.43 49.75 -2.87
N SER A 636 40.88 49.90 -1.62
CA SER A 636 41.06 51.20 -0.98
C SER A 636 42.13 52.06 -1.68
N VAL A 637 41.69 52.85 -2.67
CA VAL A 637 42.54 53.79 -3.44
C VAL A 637 43.36 54.70 -2.52
N ARG A 638 42.79 55.10 -1.38
CA ARG A 638 43.48 55.87 -0.33
C ARG A 638 44.73 55.16 0.22
N LEU A 639 44.70 53.84 0.41
CA LEU A 639 45.85 53.07 0.90
C LEU A 639 46.97 53.03 -0.14
N SER A 640 46.63 52.86 -1.43
CA SER A 640 47.59 52.92 -2.54
C SER A 640 48.24 54.31 -2.67
N ILE A 641 47.44 55.38 -2.56
CA ILE A 641 47.94 56.77 -2.54
C ILE A 641 48.86 57.00 -1.33
N ILE A 642 48.50 56.52 -0.13
CA ILE A 642 49.32 56.65 1.08
C ILE A 642 50.64 55.88 0.93
N LEU A 643 50.64 54.63 0.45
CA LEU A 643 51.88 53.88 0.19
C LEU A 643 52.77 54.57 -0.85
N SER A 644 52.17 55.14 -1.91
CA SER A 644 52.91 55.88 -2.93
C SER A 644 53.57 57.14 -2.36
N ILE A 645 52.82 57.95 -1.60
CA ILE A 645 53.35 59.17 -0.95
C ILE A 645 54.43 58.82 0.08
N VAL A 646 54.23 57.77 0.90
CA VAL A 646 55.23 57.30 1.86
C VAL A 646 56.48 56.77 1.15
N GLY A 647 56.33 56.03 0.05
CA GLY A 647 57.45 55.58 -0.79
C GLY A 647 58.26 56.74 -1.36
N VAL A 648 57.61 57.77 -1.90
CA VAL A 648 58.29 58.97 -2.41
C VAL A 648 58.97 59.76 -1.28
N ALA A 649 58.34 59.89 -0.11
CA ALA A 649 58.93 60.55 1.05
C ALA A 649 60.15 59.79 1.61
N LEU A 650 60.10 58.45 1.65
CA LEU A 650 61.23 57.58 2.02
C LEU A 650 62.36 57.69 0.98
N LEU A 651 62.05 57.75 -0.31
CA LEU A 651 63.06 57.95 -1.36
C LEU A 651 63.75 59.32 -1.23
N LEU A 652 62.98 60.39 -1.01
CA LEU A 652 63.50 61.74 -0.81
C LEU A 652 64.39 61.83 0.45
N THR A 653 63.97 61.23 1.57
CA THR A 653 64.77 61.21 2.81
C THR A 653 66.01 60.33 2.70
N ALA A 654 65.97 59.24 1.93
CA ALA A 654 67.15 58.46 1.56
C ALA A 654 68.14 59.29 0.71
N ILE A 655 67.66 60.05 -0.28
CA ILE A 655 68.49 60.94 -1.11
C ILE A 655 69.12 62.05 -0.26
N ILE A 656 68.33 62.73 0.59
CA ILE A 656 68.82 63.79 1.48
C ILE A 656 69.85 63.24 2.48
N SER A 657 69.59 62.09 3.11
CA SER A 657 70.56 61.47 4.02
C SER A 657 71.83 61.00 3.31
N ALA A 658 71.75 60.48 2.08
CA ALA A 658 72.91 60.15 1.27
C ALA A 658 73.77 61.40 0.94
N VAL A 659 73.15 62.51 0.54
CA VAL A 659 73.83 63.80 0.31
C VAL A 659 74.49 64.32 1.59
N VAL A 660 73.81 64.26 2.73
CA VAL A 660 74.37 64.62 4.05
C VAL A 660 75.54 63.70 4.46
N CYS A 661 75.46 62.41 4.16
CA CYS A 661 76.54 61.45 4.40
C CYS A 661 77.77 61.70 3.48
N ILE A 662 77.57 62.06 2.21
CA ILE A 662 78.65 62.46 1.29
C ILE A 662 79.30 63.76 1.77
N MET A 663 78.51 64.76 2.18
CA MET A 663 78.99 66.00 2.80
C MET A 663 79.81 65.74 4.08
N ARG A 664 79.33 64.85 4.97
CA ARG A 664 80.06 64.47 6.20
C ARG A 664 81.33 63.66 5.90
N LYS A 665 81.34 62.76 4.91
CA LYS A 665 82.55 62.04 4.46
C LYS A 665 83.59 63.00 3.87
N LYS A 666 83.20 64.02 3.11
CA LYS A 666 84.15 65.05 2.61
C LYS A 666 84.79 65.90 3.71
N LYS A 667 84.16 66.06 4.88
CA LYS A 667 84.68 66.88 5.99
C LYS A 667 85.51 66.12 7.04
N LYS A 668 85.80 64.82 6.86
CA LYS A 668 86.48 63.97 7.87
C LYS A 668 87.67 63.17 7.32
N LYS A 669 88.67 63.86 6.75
CA LYS A 669 89.98 63.30 6.33
C LYS A 669 91.19 64.16 6.76
N ARG A 670 91.36 64.39 8.06
CA ARG A 670 92.66 64.72 8.70
C ARG A 670 92.72 64.12 10.12
N SER A 671 93.88 63.55 10.46
CA SER A 671 94.39 63.13 11.79
C SER A 671 93.64 62.11 12.68
N ALA A 672 94.46 61.27 13.33
CA ALA A 672 94.28 60.38 14.50
C ALA A 672 95.62 60.46 15.31
N PRO A 673 95.94 59.69 16.40
CA PRO A 673 95.20 58.62 17.12
C PRO A 673 95.26 58.67 18.70
N GLU A 674 94.67 57.66 19.38
CA GLU A 674 94.94 57.06 20.75
C GLU A 674 95.13 57.96 22.02
N VAL A 675 95.20 57.50 23.29
CA VAL A 675 95.25 56.18 24.00
C VAL A 675 94.41 56.26 25.31
N SER A 676 93.63 55.27 25.79
CA SER A 676 93.98 54.22 26.82
C SER A 676 92.63 53.71 27.42
N VAL A 677 92.34 52.47 27.88
CA VAL A 677 93.01 51.22 28.36
C VAL A 677 92.86 50.96 29.87
N TYR A 678 92.02 49.97 30.24
CA TYR A 678 92.31 49.01 31.32
C TYR A 678 91.50 47.69 31.15
N ASN A 679 91.99 46.57 31.70
CA ASN A 679 91.50 45.19 31.58
C ASN A 679 92.10 44.34 32.75
N PRO A 680 91.47 43.24 33.21
CA PRO A 680 92.22 41.97 33.19
C PRO A 680 91.43 40.63 33.05
N ASN A 681 91.87 39.79 32.10
CA ASN A 681 92.22 38.35 32.22
C ASN A 681 91.12 37.26 32.50
N SER A 682 91.25 35.98 32.07
CA SER A 682 92.30 35.22 31.32
C SER A 682 91.80 33.90 30.65
N HIS A 683 92.56 33.34 29.70
CA HIS A 683 92.43 32.00 29.05
C HIS A 683 93.27 30.91 29.80
N PRO A 684 93.82 29.77 29.24
CA PRO A 684 93.65 29.03 27.94
C PRO A 684 93.70 27.47 27.98
N PHE A 685 93.46 26.76 26.83
CA PHE A 685 94.35 25.76 26.14
C PHE A 685 93.64 24.91 25.03
N LEU A 686 94.41 24.16 24.19
CA LEU A 686 94.11 23.60 22.83
C LEU A 686 94.86 22.23 22.59
N PRO A 687 94.90 21.50 21.42
CA PRO A 687 94.49 21.77 20.00
C PRO A 687 93.93 20.59 19.12
N GLY A 688 93.68 20.82 17.80
CA GLY A 688 93.73 19.80 16.70
C GLY A 688 92.40 19.33 16.03
N LEU A 689 92.34 18.62 14.89
CA LEU A 689 93.25 18.47 13.71
C LEU A 689 92.60 17.72 12.49
N HIS A 690 92.51 18.33 11.29
CA HIS A 690 92.15 17.77 9.95
C HIS A 690 90.77 17.07 9.76
N ARG A 691 90.11 16.99 8.58
CA ARG A 691 90.48 17.13 7.14
C ARG A 691 89.42 17.97 6.33
N ILE A 692 89.39 17.93 4.98
CA ILE A 692 88.85 18.90 3.96
C ILE A 692 88.46 18.10 2.67
N PRO A 693 87.58 18.47 1.66
CA PRO A 693 86.97 19.78 1.22
C PRO A 693 85.44 19.80 0.75
N GLN A 694 84.97 20.95 0.17
CA GLN A 694 84.05 21.15 -1.02
C GLN A 694 82.54 20.73 -1.04
N GLU A 695 81.59 21.37 -1.78
CA GLU A 695 81.47 22.64 -2.57
C GLU A 695 79.98 23.05 -2.89
N THR A 696 79.70 24.33 -3.25
CA THR A 696 78.63 24.97 -4.11
C THR A 696 77.13 24.47 -4.18
N GLU A 697 76.09 25.17 -4.68
CA GLU A 697 75.81 26.58 -5.12
C GLU A 697 74.29 26.93 -5.01
N ASP A 698 73.98 28.22 -5.25
CA ASP A 698 72.75 29.01 -5.49
C ASP A 698 71.29 28.46 -5.66
N GLU A 699 70.38 29.43 -5.41
CA GLU A 699 69.00 29.70 -5.93
C GLU A 699 67.71 28.92 -5.53
N ASP A 700 66.70 29.75 -5.25
CA ASP A 700 65.24 29.63 -5.48
C ASP A 700 64.26 28.69 -4.71
N VAL A 701 63.39 29.37 -3.92
CA VAL A 701 61.91 29.42 -4.08
C VAL A 701 60.94 28.61 -3.15
N HIS A 702 59.86 29.32 -2.77
CA HIS A 702 58.57 28.91 -2.16
C HIS A 702 58.50 28.43 -0.68
N ILE A 703 58.32 29.43 0.21
CA ILE A 703 57.20 29.58 1.17
C ILE A 703 56.02 28.60 0.86
N TYR A 704 55.51 27.80 1.81
CA TYR A 704 54.66 28.26 2.92
C TYR A 704 54.92 27.64 4.30
N HIS A 705 54.85 28.52 5.30
CA HIS A 705 54.62 28.20 6.71
C HIS A 705 53.12 28.32 7.01
N CYS A 706 52.59 27.51 7.94
CA CYS A 706 51.57 27.94 8.90
C CYS A 706 51.41 26.89 10.02
N ILE A 707 51.66 27.33 11.24
CA ILE A 707 51.18 26.70 12.49
C ILE A 707 49.78 27.30 12.77
N ASP A 708 48.92 26.56 13.47
CA ASP A 708 47.65 27.09 14.01
C ASP A 708 47.76 27.23 15.53
N ASP A 709 47.74 28.47 16.02
CA ASP A 709 47.81 28.83 17.44
C ASP A 709 46.42 29.22 17.94
N HIS A 710 45.84 28.47 18.88
CA HIS A 710 44.87 29.03 19.85
C HIS A 710 44.67 28.17 21.11
N LEU A 711 45.55 28.37 22.08
CA LEU A 711 45.24 28.23 23.52
C LEU A 711 45.28 29.63 24.15
N VAL A 712 44.47 29.88 25.19
CA VAL A 712 44.82 30.68 26.39
C VAL A 712 43.63 30.78 27.36
N TYR A 713 43.93 30.42 28.62
CA TYR A 713 43.38 30.77 29.93
C TYR A 713 42.17 31.70 30.11
N GLY A 714 41.41 31.45 31.19
CA GLY A 714 40.32 32.32 31.68
C GLY A 714 39.93 32.14 33.15
N HIS A 715 40.75 31.49 33.99
CA HIS A 715 40.45 31.28 35.42
C HIS A 715 41.12 32.34 36.31
N LEU A 716 40.45 33.47 36.55
CA LEU A 716 40.65 34.35 37.73
C LEU A 716 39.71 35.56 37.71
N LEU A 717 38.71 35.58 38.59
CA LEU A 717 38.18 36.77 39.28
C LEU A 717 37.29 36.27 40.44
N LYS A 718 37.22 37.04 41.53
CA LYS A 718 36.83 36.52 42.86
C LYS A 718 36.14 37.60 43.71
N ASP A 719 35.34 37.16 44.67
CA ASP A 719 34.81 37.87 45.85
C ASP A 719 33.86 39.06 45.64
N LEU A 720 32.60 38.89 46.06
CA LEU A 720 31.85 39.78 46.98
C LEU A 720 30.55 39.09 47.47
N GLU A 721 30.01 39.55 48.60
CA GLU A 721 28.94 38.93 49.42
C GLU A 721 27.54 39.55 49.19
N MET A 722 26.38 39.03 49.63
CA MET A 722 25.95 37.90 50.50
C MET A 722 24.49 37.49 50.08
N ASN A 723 23.68 36.59 50.67
CA ASN A 723 23.68 35.80 51.92
C ASN A 723 22.89 34.46 51.75
N GLU A 724 22.38 33.89 52.85
CA GLU A 724 21.16 33.05 53.04
C GLU A 724 20.33 32.64 51.78
N ASP A 725 19.87 31.39 51.61
CA ASP A 725 19.88 30.24 52.55
C ASP A 725 19.81 28.87 51.81
N GLY A 726 20.25 27.78 52.47
CA GLY A 726 20.12 26.40 51.99
C GLY A 726 21.29 25.81 51.18
N LYS A 727 21.55 24.50 51.34
CA LYS A 727 22.72 23.78 50.78
C LYS A 727 22.43 23.12 49.41
N PRO A 728 23.44 22.98 48.53
CA PRO A 728 23.25 22.53 47.14
C PRO A 728 23.17 21.00 46.98
N ALA A 729 22.51 20.56 45.90
CA ALA A 729 22.51 19.17 45.45
C ALA A 729 23.71 18.86 44.53
N VAL A 730 24.32 17.70 44.72
CA VAL A 730 25.35 17.15 43.82
C VAL A 730 24.69 16.23 42.81
N CYS A 731 24.99 16.43 41.52
CA CYS A 731 24.49 15.57 40.44
C CYS A 731 25.14 14.18 40.49
N VAL A 732 24.42 13.18 41.00
CA VAL A 732 24.78 11.77 40.87
C VAL A 732 24.10 11.20 39.62
N TYR A 733 24.88 10.58 38.73
CA TYR A 733 24.35 9.80 37.61
C TYR A 733 23.81 8.47 38.17
N GLN A 734 22.60 8.06 37.79
CA GLN A 734 21.97 6.85 38.31
C GLN A 734 21.83 5.80 37.21
N ASP A 735 22.49 4.66 37.40
CA ASP A 735 22.61 3.61 36.39
C ASP A 735 21.40 2.66 36.28
N PHE A 736 21.35 1.99 35.14
CA PHE A 736 20.28 1.10 34.69
C PHE A 736 20.32 -0.27 35.38
N THR A 737 19.26 -0.63 36.11
CA THR A 737 19.12 -1.94 36.75
C THR A 737 18.38 -2.95 35.87
N GLY A 738 19.13 -3.88 35.25
CA GLY A 738 18.61 -5.13 34.69
C GLY A 738 19.34 -6.34 35.31
N PRO A 739 18.67 -7.50 35.51
CA PRO A 739 19.28 -8.64 36.18
C PRO A 739 20.38 -9.29 35.31
N ILE A 740 21.52 -9.59 35.93
CA ILE A 740 22.64 -10.31 35.33
C ILE A 740 22.68 -11.71 35.91
N GLU A 741 22.51 -12.73 35.07
CA GLU A 741 22.87 -14.12 35.40
C GLU A 741 24.28 -14.41 34.87
N ARG A 742 25.09 -15.16 35.63
CA ARG A 742 26.54 -15.32 35.38
C ARG A 742 26.93 -16.78 35.17
N GLN A 743 27.65 -17.07 34.08
CA GLN A 743 28.79 -18.00 34.08
C GLN A 743 29.69 -17.78 32.85
N PRO A 744 30.97 -18.18 32.87
CA PRO A 744 32.01 -17.63 31.99
C PRO A 744 32.33 -18.49 30.75
N LEU A 745 32.96 -17.85 29.76
CA LEU A 745 33.69 -18.49 28.67
C LEU A 745 35.18 -18.64 29.02
N PRO A 746 35.84 -19.77 28.67
CA PRO A 746 37.28 -19.85 28.50
C PRO A 746 37.68 -19.51 27.05
N GLU A 747 38.88 -18.93 26.86
CA GLU A 747 39.57 -18.87 25.57
C GLU A 747 40.53 -20.07 25.45
N ASP A 748 40.62 -20.69 24.26
CA ASP A 748 41.91 -20.95 23.58
C ASP A 748 41.71 -21.42 22.11
N GLY A 749 42.74 -21.23 21.29
CA GLY A 749 43.35 -22.33 20.53
C GLY A 749 42.70 -22.89 19.26
N GLY A 750 43.20 -22.42 18.11
CA GLY A 750 43.41 -23.27 16.92
C GLY A 750 42.22 -23.46 15.96
N GLY A 751 42.53 -23.71 14.68
CA GLY A 751 41.54 -23.88 13.61
C GLY A 751 41.76 -25.14 12.78
N ALA A 752 40.67 -25.65 12.20
CA ALA A 752 40.63 -26.70 11.19
C ALA A 752 39.38 -26.52 10.32
N GLU A 753 39.21 -27.38 9.31
CA GLU A 753 38.15 -27.27 8.29
C GLU A 753 36.73 -27.54 8.81
N ARG A 754 35.71 -27.11 8.05
CA ARG A 754 34.29 -27.41 8.30
C ARG A 754 33.80 -28.50 7.35
N GLU A 755 33.59 -29.70 7.89
CA GLU A 755 32.63 -30.65 7.31
C GLU A 755 31.19 -30.33 7.75
N VAL A 756 30.22 -31.04 7.17
CA VAL A 756 28.78 -30.75 7.27
C VAL A 756 28.03 -31.91 7.93
N GLU A 757 27.29 -31.66 9.01
CA GLU A 757 26.10 -32.44 9.39
C GLU A 757 25.12 -31.56 10.20
N VAL A 758 23.88 -31.42 9.72
CA VAL A 758 22.63 -32.09 10.17
C VAL A 758 21.89 -31.36 11.30
N TYR A 759 20.62 -31.04 11.02
CA TYR A 759 19.71 -30.28 11.88
C TYR A 759 18.76 -31.23 12.63
N ARG A 760 18.54 -31.03 13.94
CA ARG A 760 17.49 -31.72 14.72
C ARG A 760 16.44 -30.72 15.24
N PRO A 761 15.14 -31.05 15.19
CA PRO A 761 14.08 -30.13 15.57
C PRO A 761 13.89 -30.05 17.10
N PHE A 762 13.42 -28.90 17.58
CA PHE A 762 13.02 -28.71 18.98
C PHE A 762 11.74 -29.49 19.33
N THR A 763 11.69 -30.00 20.56
CA THR A 763 10.52 -30.67 21.16
C THR A 763 9.77 -29.71 22.06
N LEU A 764 8.43 -29.75 22.06
CA LEU A 764 7.58 -28.86 22.86
C LEU A 764 7.30 -29.47 24.26
N PRO A 765 7.29 -28.69 25.36
CA PRO A 765 6.91 -29.19 26.68
C PRO A 765 5.45 -29.66 26.77
N GLN A 766 5.20 -30.70 27.56
CA GLN A 766 3.85 -31.23 27.83
C GLN A 766 3.35 -30.77 29.21
N SER A 767 2.29 -29.95 29.23
CA SER A 767 1.22 -29.95 30.25
C SER A 767 0.28 -28.77 30.04
N ALA A 768 -1.03 -29.00 30.13
CA ALA A 768 -2.06 -27.96 30.27
C ALA A 768 -2.91 -28.30 31.51
N PRO A 769 -3.51 -27.32 32.21
CA PRO A 769 -4.31 -27.58 33.40
C PRO A 769 -5.65 -28.24 33.05
N ASP A 770 -6.14 -29.10 33.96
CA ASP A 770 -7.37 -29.87 33.77
C ASP A 770 -8.64 -29.00 33.69
N VAL A 771 -9.62 -29.49 32.93
CA VAL A 771 -10.97 -28.92 32.78
C VAL A 771 -11.99 -30.03 33.09
N PRO A 772 -13.09 -29.77 33.83
CA PRO A 772 -13.94 -30.84 34.35
C PRO A 772 -14.64 -31.70 33.29
N ASP A 773 -14.58 -33.02 33.47
CA ASP A 773 -15.28 -34.01 32.64
C ASP A 773 -16.80 -33.77 32.60
N THR A 774 -17.30 -33.33 31.44
CA THR A 774 -18.74 -33.28 31.17
C THR A 774 -19.09 -34.43 30.23
N LEU A 775 -19.66 -35.51 30.80
CA LEU A 775 -19.98 -36.76 30.11
C LEU A 775 -20.87 -36.56 28.86
N VAL A 776 -20.24 -36.54 27.68
CA VAL A 776 -20.94 -36.54 26.40
C VAL A 776 -21.61 -37.89 26.18
N ARG A 777 -22.95 -37.90 26.14
CA ARG A 777 -23.72 -39.10 25.78
C ARG A 777 -23.55 -39.38 24.27
N PRO A 778 -23.30 -40.63 23.84
CA PRO A 778 -23.28 -40.97 22.41
C PRO A 778 -24.65 -40.75 21.76
N GLY A 779 -24.74 -39.94 20.71
CA GLY A 779 -25.93 -39.86 19.85
C GLY A 779 -26.27 -38.52 19.21
N GLU A 780 -25.77 -37.38 19.72
CA GLU A 780 -26.05 -36.06 19.12
C GLU A 780 -25.06 -35.69 18.00
N ASN A 781 -25.57 -35.27 16.84
CA ASN A 781 -24.76 -34.83 15.70
C ASN A 781 -24.76 -33.29 15.59
N PRO A 782 -23.64 -32.58 15.81
CA PRO A 782 -23.64 -31.14 16.09
C PRO A 782 -23.86 -30.22 14.88
N ALA A 783 -23.63 -30.68 13.64
CA ALA A 783 -23.51 -29.85 12.42
C ALA A 783 -24.72 -28.94 12.05
N CYS A 784 -25.84 -29.05 12.77
CA CYS A 784 -27.06 -28.26 12.56
C CYS A 784 -27.59 -27.51 13.81
N LYS A 785 -26.84 -27.40 14.92
CA LYS A 785 -27.25 -26.63 16.14
C LYS A 785 -26.72 -25.18 16.24
N ASP A 786 -25.73 -24.76 15.44
CA ASP A 786 -24.94 -23.53 15.69
C ASP A 786 -25.69 -22.18 15.63
N THR A 787 -26.97 -22.14 15.29
CA THR A 787 -27.73 -20.88 15.19
C THR A 787 -28.04 -20.24 16.55
N GLN A 788 -28.13 -21.04 17.63
CA GLN A 788 -28.82 -20.60 18.86
C GLN A 788 -27.92 -19.87 19.88
N LYS A 789 -26.58 -19.92 19.74
CA LYS A 789 -25.65 -19.43 20.77
C LYS A 789 -25.19 -17.98 20.60
N ALA A 790 -25.73 -17.24 19.63
CA ALA A 790 -25.41 -15.83 19.38
C ALA A 790 -26.37 -14.85 20.06
N ASP A 791 -27.60 -15.29 20.37
CA ASP A 791 -28.70 -14.39 20.78
C ASP A 791 -28.93 -14.36 22.30
N GLU A 792 -28.43 -15.33 23.08
CA GLU A 792 -28.63 -15.39 24.54
C GLU A 792 -27.70 -14.44 25.35
N GLU A 793 -26.59 -13.95 24.79
CA GLU A 793 -25.72 -12.97 25.48
C GLU A 793 -26.18 -11.51 25.34
N ILE A 794 -27.32 -11.24 24.69
CA ILE A 794 -27.85 -9.86 24.48
C ILE A 794 -29.28 -9.72 25.03
N SER A 795 -29.49 -10.09 26.30
CA SER A 795 -30.69 -9.69 27.06
C SER A 795 -30.40 -9.59 28.56
N GLY A 796 -29.99 -8.39 29.00
CA GLY A 796 -29.71 -8.09 30.41
C GLY A 796 -29.89 -6.61 30.72
N GLY A 797 -31.02 -6.26 31.36
CA GLY A 797 -31.47 -4.88 31.61
C GLY A 797 -32.16 -4.26 30.38
N ASP A 798 -33.29 -3.54 30.48
CA ASP A 798 -33.97 -2.99 31.65
C ASP A 798 -35.49 -3.25 31.62
N SER A 799 -36.09 -3.37 32.81
CA SER A 799 -37.55 -3.43 32.99
C SER A 799 -38.13 -2.04 33.31
N VAL A 800 -38.68 -1.35 32.31
CA VAL A 800 -39.48 -0.13 32.55
C VAL A 800 -40.93 -0.54 32.84
N GLN A 801 -41.45 -0.04 33.96
CA GLN A 801 -42.77 -0.37 34.47
C GLN A 801 -43.77 0.73 34.10
N GLU A 802 -44.50 0.56 32.99
CA GLU A 802 -45.63 1.44 32.66
C GLU A 802 -46.85 1.13 33.54
N THR A 803 -47.60 2.18 33.87
CA THR A 803 -48.75 2.15 34.78
C THR A 803 -50.00 2.58 34.02
N GLU A 804 -50.96 1.67 33.82
CA GLU A 804 -52.31 2.04 33.37
C GLU A 804 -53.23 2.35 34.57
N PRO A 805 -54.27 3.19 34.39
CA PRO A 805 -55.15 3.62 35.46
C PRO A 805 -56.30 2.62 35.74
N GLY A 806 -56.46 2.22 37.00
CA GLY A 806 -57.54 1.35 37.49
C GLY A 806 -57.49 1.13 38.99
#